data_AF-A0A0D7W3X6-F1
#
_entry.id   AF-A0A0D7W3X6-F1
#
_cell.length_a   1.000
_cell.length_b   1.000
_cell.length_c   1.000
_cell.angle_alpha   90.00
_cell.angle_beta   90.00
_cell.angle_gamma   90.00
#
_symmetry.space_group_name_H-M   'P 1'
#
loop_
_entity.id
_entity.type
_entity.pdbx_description
1 polymer ?
#
loop_
_entity_poly.entity_id
_entity_poly.type
_entity_poly.pdbx_seq_one_letter_code
_entity_poly.pdbx_strand_id
1 'polypeptide(L)'
;MRGSIPSFKPDEEDLDHLFPEDIYDKYESIIKVGEAEIDKDDIIVIASKTTEPLTERTGKKNQYEIAKTILKHEVKDASLFVFYDDEGNFRFSFVKANYLGTKRDFTDFKRYTYFVTPSQTNKTFIKQVGGCNFNSLDEIIQAFSVEPLNKQFYQDIAKSFYSLIGGKVKIGSRNVEFDTSLKLPSTPVDTNRKVYQEFAVRLIGRTIFCWFLKSKKSENSVPLVPESWLSSKTVVEVNNQQHNYYHSVLEKLFFLVLNKKQNDRKDYDLPNDHQLIPFLNGGLFEAQTDDFFPTNGKGIHQVSFDLKIPNQWFIELFEVLEQYNFTIDENSIYDAEVSIDPEMLGTIFENLLAEIDPDTEKSARKATGSFYTPREIVDYMVEQSLVQYLKTKVDIENEEQLLELFKEGGENKFEKKQTATILEALSDVKILDPACGSGAFPMGALHKIIIALQKLDPDASWWKQKQIENVPNALAKQMLKEKLDGESADYVRKLGVIQNSIYGVDIQPIASEISKLRSFLSLVIDETIIDDADNRGIQALPNLEFKFVTANTLIGLEEKQQAQGAFDFGQTDELQDQLKTIRNQYLQAYGEEKNKLKKDFDDIQTKILKQEIAGGGQNKRALQLASWKPFSNESNTWFDPYWMYGVEKFDIVIGNPPYVFTRDVDFGVDFKDYVTNEYFSSISLPDRSRARQAGKINLFAVFLLKGKRLISNKGSLIYIIPNNILRGTVYDVIRYELLARNEIQSIVDLGEGVFSKVTASTILLQIGNRTETTEKIDVITDVVSLAEKNYQHKQINQDVFLENTSYTFNIMLNDIELELSQKIKKNKQELGLFCIDIIEGIVAHKHLILENKEDNCFDLIEGKDVKRFSIRDCSNFIIWNPAEIHRTRPDYLWNEPKKIVMQRISGGTMPLVAGLDVAKRKAFASTNSIVLKNDYKEFYEYFTCLLNSKLLNWYYANNFSNNSNLTVNISKTFLETLPIKIADDSMLELINELHNKMEDTYGTPSFHNNYAKLNTLVFKIYGLTHQEVKIIDPEFNLTKDQYENYQIN
;
A
#
# COMPACT_ATOMS: atom_id res chain seq x y z
N MET A 1 33.02 13.85 -14.18
CA MET A 1 33.06 13.95 -12.70
C MET A 1 34.11 14.95 -12.20
N ARG A 2 35.43 14.72 -12.31
CA ARG A 2 36.46 15.67 -11.81
C ARG A 2 36.27 17.12 -12.32
N GLY A 3 35.87 17.30 -13.58
CA GLY A 3 35.56 18.63 -14.14
C GLY A 3 34.11 19.11 -13.94
N SER A 4 33.26 18.28 -13.33
CA SER A 4 31.82 18.55 -13.11
C SER A 4 31.54 18.96 -11.67
N ILE A 5 32.39 18.58 -10.70
CA ILE A 5 32.26 18.93 -9.28
C ILE A 5 33.19 20.13 -8.99
N PRO A 6 32.65 21.36 -8.77
CA PRO A 6 33.48 22.56 -8.63
C PRO A 6 34.39 22.57 -7.39
N SER A 7 33.98 21.88 -6.32
CA SER A 7 34.67 21.82 -5.03
C SER A 7 35.68 20.66 -4.91
N PHE A 8 35.82 19.83 -5.96
CA PHE A 8 36.66 18.64 -5.91
C PHE A 8 38.14 18.98 -5.74
N LYS A 9 38.76 18.39 -4.71
CA LYS A 9 40.19 18.48 -4.40
C LYS A 9 40.80 17.08 -4.56
N PRO A 10 41.76 16.90 -5.48
CA PRO A 10 42.50 15.64 -5.56
C PRO A 10 43.34 15.44 -4.30
N ASP A 11 43.27 14.23 -3.74
CA ASP A 11 43.98 13.81 -2.54
C ASP A 11 44.22 12.31 -2.68
N GLU A 12 45.43 11.94 -3.11
CA GLU A 12 45.82 10.55 -3.38
C GLU A 12 46.40 9.92 -2.12
N GLU A 13 45.63 9.04 -1.50
CA GLU A 13 45.99 8.31 -0.28
C GLU A 13 45.69 6.82 -0.43
N ASP A 14 46.60 5.98 0.04
CA ASP A 14 46.46 4.52 0.06
C ASP A 14 45.82 4.06 1.37
N LEU A 15 44.66 3.40 1.26
CA LEU A 15 43.83 2.99 2.39
C LEU A 15 43.90 1.47 2.65
N ASP A 16 44.85 0.76 2.05
CA ASP A 16 44.95 -0.70 2.14
C ASP A 16 45.10 -1.19 3.59
N HIS A 17 45.78 -0.39 4.42
CA HIS A 17 46.01 -0.65 5.84
C HIS A 17 44.74 -0.75 6.71
N LEU A 18 43.58 -0.33 6.21
CA LEU A 18 42.31 -0.38 6.93
C LEU A 18 41.63 -1.76 6.87
N PHE A 19 42.13 -2.68 6.04
CA PHE A 19 41.43 -3.92 5.72
C PHE A 19 42.23 -5.18 6.13
N PRO A 20 41.56 -6.23 6.61
CA PRO A 20 42.19 -7.53 6.84
C PRO A 20 42.56 -8.20 5.49
N GLU A 21 43.60 -9.06 5.52
CA GLU A 21 44.20 -9.68 4.32
C GLU A 21 43.16 -10.42 3.45
N ASP A 22 42.15 -11.06 4.04
CA ASP A 22 41.13 -11.84 3.34
C ASP A 22 40.18 -11.01 2.45
N ILE A 23 39.89 -9.77 2.86
CA ILE A 23 39.13 -8.82 2.04
C ILE A 23 40.05 -8.23 0.97
N TYR A 24 41.29 -7.90 1.35
CA TYR A 24 42.28 -7.25 0.50
C TYR A 24 42.79 -8.15 -0.64
N ASP A 25 42.93 -9.46 -0.44
CA ASP A 25 43.43 -10.42 -1.46
C ASP A 25 42.68 -10.37 -2.81
N LYS A 26 41.47 -9.79 -2.82
CA LYS A 26 40.63 -9.60 -4.02
C LYS A 26 40.84 -8.26 -4.73
N TYR A 27 41.68 -7.38 -4.21
CA TYR A 27 41.90 -6.02 -4.69
C TYR A 27 43.41 -5.71 -4.76
N GLU A 28 43.87 -5.08 -5.83
CA GLU A 28 45.27 -4.70 -5.98
C GLU A 28 45.64 -3.42 -5.22
N SER A 29 44.64 -2.55 -4.97
CA SER A 29 44.79 -1.30 -4.23
C SER A 29 43.43 -0.69 -3.91
N ILE A 30 43.35 0.07 -2.82
CA ILE A 30 42.19 0.87 -2.41
C ILE A 30 42.65 2.31 -2.23
N ILE A 31 42.44 3.13 -3.27
CA ILE A 31 43.02 4.46 -3.38
C ILE A 31 41.94 5.51 -3.20
N LYS A 32 42.14 6.41 -2.23
CA LYS A 32 41.44 7.69 -2.18
C LYS A 32 41.93 8.55 -3.33
N VAL A 33 41.02 9.02 -4.16
CA VAL A 33 41.31 9.83 -5.35
C VAL A 33 41.16 11.32 -5.06
N GLY A 34 40.34 11.66 -4.07
CA GLY A 34 40.11 13.02 -3.63
C GLY A 34 38.83 13.16 -2.81
N GLU A 35 38.55 14.40 -2.43
CA GLU A 35 37.36 14.80 -1.67
C GLU A 35 36.67 16.00 -2.30
N ALA A 36 35.39 16.19 -2.01
CA ALA A 36 34.59 17.33 -2.45
C ALA A 36 33.58 17.72 -1.37
N GLU A 37 33.18 18.98 -1.35
CA GLU A 37 32.10 19.47 -0.49
C GLU A 37 30.86 19.77 -1.36
N ILE A 38 29.72 19.16 -1.06
CA ILE A 38 28.45 19.35 -1.78
C ILE A 38 27.35 19.57 -0.73
N ASP A 39 26.64 20.70 -0.80
CA ASP A 39 25.57 21.06 0.17
C ASP A 39 25.98 21.01 1.66
N LYS A 40 27.28 21.26 1.96
CA LYS A 40 27.91 21.16 3.30
C LYS A 40 28.15 19.73 3.80
N ASP A 41 27.88 18.72 2.98
CA ASP A 41 28.30 17.34 3.24
C ASP A 41 29.63 17.07 2.51
N ASP A 42 30.56 16.43 3.22
CA ASP A 42 31.83 16.03 2.63
C ASP A 42 31.69 14.67 1.92
N ILE A 43 32.08 14.63 0.66
CA ILE A 43 32.11 13.44 -0.18
C ILE A 43 33.55 13.01 -0.43
N ILE A 44 33.82 11.73 -0.26
CA ILE A 44 35.10 11.11 -0.65
C ILE A 44 34.94 10.32 -1.96
N VAL A 45 35.98 10.28 -2.79
CA VAL A 45 35.99 9.51 -4.03
C VAL A 45 37.08 8.47 -3.94
N ILE A 46 36.70 7.19 -4.07
CA ILE A 46 37.60 6.05 -3.95
C ILE A 46 37.62 5.28 -5.28
N ALA A 47 38.80 4.83 -5.68
CA ALA A 47 38.98 3.91 -6.80
C ALA A 47 39.77 2.69 -6.34
N SER A 48 39.37 1.52 -6.79
CA SER A 48 40.03 0.26 -6.44
C SER A 48 40.03 -0.70 -7.62
N LYS A 49 41.20 -1.28 -7.90
CA LYS A 49 41.37 -2.28 -8.95
C LYS A 49 41.18 -3.69 -8.36
N THR A 50 40.38 -4.53 -9.01
CA THR A 50 40.17 -5.92 -8.58
C THR A 50 41.20 -6.87 -9.18
N THR A 51 41.54 -7.94 -8.45
CA THR A 51 42.44 -9.01 -8.94
C THR A 51 41.71 -10.03 -9.81
N GLU A 52 40.39 -10.14 -9.64
CA GLU A 52 39.49 -11.00 -10.43
C GLU A 52 38.58 -10.16 -11.34
N PRO A 53 38.11 -10.70 -12.48
CA PRO A 53 37.11 -10.03 -13.32
C PRO A 53 35.83 -9.70 -12.55
N LEU A 54 35.33 -8.48 -12.73
CA LEU A 54 34.08 -8.04 -12.15
C LEU A 54 32.90 -8.60 -12.95
N THR A 55 31.96 -9.23 -12.25
CA THR A 55 30.68 -9.66 -12.80
C THR A 55 29.53 -8.94 -12.10
N GLU A 56 28.32 -9.02 -12.63
CA GLU A 56 27.10 -8.47 -12.01
C GLU A 56 26.91 -8.94 -10.55
N ARG A 57 27.41 -10.13 -10.18
CA ARG A 57 27.20 -10.73 -8.84
C ARG A 57 28.45 -10.70 -7.95
N THR A 58 29.64 -10.85 -8.51
CA THR A 58 30.87 -11.02 -7.71
C THR A 58 31.28 -9.74 -6.99
N GLY A 59 31.79 -9.89 -5.76
CA GLY A 59 32.40 -8.79 -4.99
C GLY A 59 31.44 -7.79 -4.34
N LYS A 60 30.12 -7.87 -4.56
CA LYS A 60 29.13 -6.89 -4.01
C LYS A 60 29.23 -6.72 -2.49
N LYS A 61 29.32 -7.82 -1.73
CA LYS A 61 29.42 -7.80 -0.26
C LYS A 61 30.74 -7.16 0.20
N ASN A 62 31.88 -7.63 -0.34
CA ASN A 62 33.19 -7.10 0.01
C ASN A 62 33.32 -5.61 -0.31
N GLN A 63 32.80 -5.17 -1.46
CA GLN A 63 32.79 -3.76 -1.84
C GLN A 63 31.92 -2.90 -0.93
N TYR A 64 30.80 -3.44 -0.43
CA TYR A 64 29.96 -2.74 0.54
C TYR A 64 30.70 -2.59 1.88
N GLU A 65 31.35 -3.64 2.36
CA GLU A 65 32.16 -3.59 3.58
C GLU A 65 33.36 -2.64 3.45
N ILE A 66 34.02 -2.61 2.28
CA ILE A 66 35.06 -1.62 1.96
C ILE A 66 34.51 -0.22 2.08
N ALA A 67 33.36 0.03 1.45
CA ALA A 67 32.73 1.34 1.48
C ALA A 67 32.35 1.79 2.90
N LYS A 68 31.75 0.87 3.67
CA LYS A 68 31.36 1.08 5.06
C LYS A 68 32.54 1.38 5.96
N THR A 69 33.63 0.64 5.81
CA THR A 69 34.84 0.81 6.64
C THR A 69 35.51 2.15 6.38
N ILE A 70 35.65 2.55 5.12
CA ILE A 70 36.24 3.86 4.76
C ILE A 70 35.39 5.02 5.26
N LEU A 71 34.06 4.98 5.04
CA LEU A 71 33.18 6.05 5.50
C LEU A 71 33.20 6.20 7.03
N LYS A 72 33.33 5.09 7.77
CA LYS A 72 33.51 5.10 9.23
C LYS A 72 34.85 5.69 9.65
N HIS A 73 35.94 5.31 8.99
CA HIS A 73 37.28 5.77 9.31
C HIS A 73 37.45 7.27 9.03
N GLU A 74 37.02 7.71 7.85
CA GLU A 74 37.14 9.09 7.38
C GLU A 74 36.09 10.03 8.00
N VAL A 75 35.07 9.48 8.67
CA VAL A 75 33.98 10.24 9.32
C VAL A 75 33.24 11.13 8.30
N LYS A 76 33.02 10.60 7.09
CA LYS A 76 32.38 11.29 5.95
C LYS A 76 30.93 10.83 5.77
N ASP A 77 30.11 11.70 5.17
CA ASP A 77 28.66 11.49 5.05
C ASP A 77 28.28 10.71 3.79
N ALA A 78 29.09 10.82 2.73
CA ALA A 78 28.89 10.08 1.50
C ALA A 78 30.21 9.79 0.76
N SER A 79 30.16 8.83 -0.15
CA SER A 79 31.30 8.44 -0.97
C SER A 79 30.87 7.96 -2.35
N LEU A 80 31.72 8.21 -3.34
CA LEU A 80 31.65 7.61 -4.67
C LEU A 80 32.77 6.58 -4.82
N PHE A 81 32.40 5.33 -5.10
CA PHE A 81 33.32 4.22 -5.31
C PHE A 81 33.36 3.79 -6.78
N VAL A 82 34.55 3.58 -7.30
CA VAL A 82 34.78 2.95 -8.61
C VAL A 82 35.63 1.69 -8.40
N PHE A 83 35.02 0.52 -8.53
CA PHE A 83 35.76 -0.73 -8.62
C PHE A 83 35.91 -1.10 -10.09
N TYR A 84 37.12 -1.44 -10.56
CA TYR A 84 37.35 -1.76 -11.98
C TYR A 84 38.31 -2.93 -12.16
N ASP A 85 38.21 -3.61 -13.30
CA ASP A 85 39.07 -4.73 -13.68
C ASP A 85 39.89 -4.43 -14.97
N ASP A 86 40.74 -5.38 -15.36
CA ASP A 86 41.56 -5.29 -16.58
C ASP A 86 40.76 -5.55 -17.89
N GLU A 87 39.54 -6.09 -17.79
CA GLU A 87 38.65 -6.31 -18.94
C GLU A 87 37.85 -5.04 -19.30
N GLY A 88 37.99 -3.98 -18.51
CA GLY A 88 37.28 -2.72 -18.70
C GLY A 88 35.87 -2.72 -18.11
N ASN A 89 35.51 -3.71 -17.31
CA ASN A 89 34.29 -3.68 -16.51
C ASN A 89 34.54 -2.81 -15.27
N PHE A 90 33.53 -2.05 -14.87
CA PHE A 90 33.59 -1.31 -13.62
C PHE A 90 32.23 -1.24 -12.92
N ARG A 91 32.30 -1.12 -11.60
CA ARG A 91 31.16 -0.90 -10.74
C ARG A 91 31.27 0.48 -10.12
N PHE A 92 30.28 1.31 -10.40
CA PHE A 92 30.22 2.68 -9.93
C PHE A 92 29.14 2.83 -8.88
N SER A 93 29.53 3.11 -7.64
CA SER A 93 28.63 3.10 -6.49
C SER A 93 28.63 4.44 -5.78
N PHE A 94 27.45 4.88 -5.35
CA PHE A 94 27.28 5.98 -4.41
C PHE A 94 26.80 5.40 -3.08
N VAL A 95 27.54 5.67 -2.01
CA VAL A 95 27.25 5.17 -0.66
C VAL A 95 27.08 6.35 0.27
N LYS A 96 26.00 6.38 1.05
CA LYS A 96 25.69 7.46 1.99
C LYS A 96 25.38 6.89 3.37
N ALA A 97 25.84 7.58 4.42
CA ALA A 97 25.46 7.30 5.80
C ALA A 97 24.02 7.74 6.06
N ASN A 98 23.24 6.90 6.76
CA ASN A 98 21.92 7.31 7.23
C ASN A 98 22.04 8.14 8.51
N TYR A 99 21.17 9.14 8.66
CA TYR A 99 21.13 10.03 9.81
C TYR A 99 19.95 9.68 10.72
N LEU A 100 20.21 9.28 11.96
CA LEU A 100 19.18 9.12 12.99
C LEU A 100 18.94 10.48 13.67
N GLY A 101 18.04 11.27 13.10
CA GLY A 101 17.77 12.64 13.59
C GLY A 101 18.99 13.56 13.43
N THR A 102 19.48 14.15 14.51
CA THR A 102 20.71 14.99 14.50
C THR A 102 22.00 14.21 14.80
N LYS A 103 21.92 12.88 15.00
CA LYS A 103 23.08 12.04 15.28
C LYS A 103 23.35 11.09 14.10
N ARG A 104 24.63 11.00 13.72
CA ARG A 104 25.12 10.00 12.75
C ARG A 104 25.03 8.60 13.37
N ASP A 105 24.43 7.65 12.65
CA ASP A 105 24.53 6.23 12.99
C ASP A 105 25.42 5.54 11.96
N PHE A 106 26.49 4.90 12.46
CA PHE A 106 27.50 4.26 11.62
C PHE A 106 27.13 2.80 11.29
N THR A 107 25.97 2.29 11.71
CA THR A 107 25.58 0.91 11.38
C THR A 107 24.90 0.79 10.02
N ASP A 108 24.23 1.83 9.53
CA ASP A 108 23.28 1.77 8.41
C ASP A 108 23.70 2.69 7.25
N PHE A 109 24.24 2.10 6.18
CA PHE A 109 24.62 2.81 4.95
C PHE A 109 23.73 2.40 3.78
N LYS A 110 23.32 3.36 2.96
CA LYS A 110 22.59 3.09 1.72
C LYS A 110 23.53 3.16 0.53
N ARG A 111 23.55 2.11 -0.30
CA ARG A 111 24.35 2.01 -1.52
C ARG A 111 23.46 1.99 -2.75
N TYR A 112 23.85 2.78 -3.74
CA TYR A 112 23.31 2.76 -5.08
C TYR A 112 24.42 2.44 -6.07
N THR A 113 24.20 1.49 -6.98
CA THR A 113 25.28 0.98 -7.81
C THR A 113 24.87 0.81 -9.28
N TYR A 114 25.77 1.18 -10.18
CA TYR A 114 25.78 0.75 -11.58
C TYR A 114 26.87 -0.30 -11.79
N PHE A 115 26.52 -1.38 -12.47
CA PHE A 115 27.51 -2.22 -13.14
C PHE A 115 27.60 -1.81 -14.61
N VAL A 116 28.81 -1.61 -15.11
CA VAL A 116 29.09 -1.13 -16.47
C VAL A 116 30.10 -2.05 -17.12
N THR A 117 29.76 -2.59 -18.29
CA THR A 117 30.61 -3.51 -19.05
C THR A 117 30.70 -3.09 -20.52
N PRO A 118 31.85 -3.25 -21.19
CA PRO A 118 31.99 -2.96 -22.63
C PRO A 118 31.04 -3.77 -23.53
N SER A 119 30.52 -4.88 -23.02
CA SER A 119 29.59 -5.75 -23.75
C SER A 119 28.16 -5.21 -23.85
N GLN A 120 27.80 -4.22 -23.02
CA GLN A 120 26.46 -3.61 -22.96
C GLN A 120 26.46 -2.17 -23.50
N THR A 121 25.27 -1.66 -23.85
CA THR A 121 25.14 -0.28 -24.36
C THR A 121 25.31 0.79 -23.28
N ASN A 122 25.05 0.44 -22.01
CA ASN A 122 25.19 1.30 -20.83
C ASN A 122 24.44 2.65 -20.93
N LYS A 123 23.38 2.73 -21.74
CA LYS A 123 22.65 3.98 -22.03
C LYS A 123 22.12 4.66 -20.76
N THR A 124 21.60 3.88 -19.81
CA THR A 124 21.07 4.40 -18.54
C THR A 124 22.15 5.13 -17.74
N PHE A 125 23.29 4.46 -17.52
CA PHE A 125 24.45 5.06 -16.85
C PHE A 125 24.90 6.34 -17.58
N ILE A 126 25.06 6.29 -18.90
CA ILE A 126 25.48 7.46 -19.70
C ILE A 126 24.49 8.62 -19.58
N LYS A 127 23.18 8.35 -19.61
CA LYS A 127 22.14 9.39 -19.55
C LYS A 127 22.00 9.99 -18.16
N GLN A 128 21.96 9.17 -17.12
CA GLN A 128 21.72 9.63 -15.74
C GLN A 128 22.98 10.23 -15.14
N VAL A 129 24.09 9.48 -15.12
CA VAL A 129 25.36 9.96 -14.56
C VAL A 129 26.00 11.02 -15.46
N GLY A 130 25.96 10.84 -16.78
CA GLY A 130 26.50 11.83 -17.72
C GLY A 130 25.68 13.12 -17.83
N GLY A 131 24.37 13.06 -17.52
CA GLY A 131 23.50 14.24 -17.40
C GLY A 131 23.51 14.91 -16.03
N CYS A 132 24.15 14.29 -15.03
CA CYS A 132 24.25 14.83 -13.68
C CYS A 132 25.30 15.96 -13.64
N ASN A 133 24.89 17.10 -13.08
CA ASN A 133 25.73 18.27 -12.87
C ASN A 133 26.50 18.21 -11.53
N PHE A 134 26.15 17.27 -10.62
CA PHE A 134 26.76 17.07 -9.30
C PHE A 134 26.79 18.34 -8.43
N ASN A 135 25.76 19.19 -8.49
CA ASN A 135 25.71 20.41 -7.68
C ASN A 135 25.08 20.19 -6.29
N SER A 136 24.24 19.18 -6.15
CA SER A 136 23.54 18.84 -4.91
C SER A 136 23.57 17.34 -4.64
N LEU A 137 23.44 16.96 -3.37
CA LEU A 137 23.29 15.54 -3.01
C LEU A 137 22.02 14.94 -3.60
N ASP A 138 20.93 15.70 -3.66
CA ASP A 138 19.66 15.25 -4.22
C ASP A 138 19.78 14.93 -5.72
N GLU A 139 20.54 15.71 -6.50
CA GLU A 139 20.80 15.42 -7.91
C GLU A 139 21.66 14.16 -8.08
N ILE A 140 22.63 13.92 -7.19
CA ILE A 140 23.43 12.69 -7.19
C ILE A 140 22.54 11.49 -6.86
N ILE A 141 21.75 11.58 -5.79
CA ILE A 141 20.80 10.53 -5.40
C ILE A 141 19.82 10.26 -6.54
N GLN A 142 19.29 11.30 -7.19
CA GLN A 142 18.39 11.14 -8.33
C GLN A 142 19.08 10.48 -9.53
N ALA A 143 20.34 10.84 -9.79
CA ALA A 143 21.14 10.25 -10.86
C ALA A 143 21.54 8.79 -10.59
N PHE A 144 21.43 8.32 -9.35
CA PHE A 144 21.66 6.94 -8.92
C PHE A 144 20.38 6.24 -8.44
N SER A 145 19.22 6.87 -8.59
CA SER A 145 17.95 6.30 -8.16
C SER A 145 17.37 5.39 -9.25
N VAL A 146 16.76 4.29 -8.81
CA VAL A 146 16.02 3.39 -9.69
C VAL A 146 14.66 4.00 -10.08
N GLU A 147 14.13 4.96 -9.31
CA GLU A 147 12.79 5.50 -9.56
C GLU A 147 12.63 6.22 -10.92
N PRO A 148 13.56 7.09 -11.37
CA PRO A 148 13.46 7.71 -12.69
C PRO A 148 13.55 6.67 -13.82
N LEU A 149 14.36 5.63 -13.62
CA LEU A 149 14.50 4.51 -14.57
C LEU A 149 13.17 3.75 -14.67
N ASN A 150 12.62 3.35 -13.53
CA ASN A 150 11.34 2.66 -13.44
C ASN A 150 10.20 3.49 -14.04
N LYS A 151 10.17 4.80 -13.78
CA LYS A 151 9.17 5.68 -14.36
C LYS A 151 9.27 5.75 -15.89
N GLN A 152 10.48 5.81 -16.45
CA GLN A 152 10.70 5.84 -17.89
C GLN A 152 10.36 4.50 -18.54
N PHE A 153 10.85 3.40 -17.99
CA PHE A 153 10.54 2.06 -18.51
C PHE A 153 9.03 1.79 -18.49
N TYR A 154 8.33 2.18 -17.42
CA TYR A 154 6.87 2.12 -17.38
C TYR A 154 6.22 2.90 -18.53
N GLN A 155 6.65 4.13 -18.80
CA GLN A 155 6.09 4.93 -19.90
C GLN A 155 6.30 4.26 -21.26
N ASP A 156 7.45 3.62 -21.47
CA ASP A 156 7.76 2.91 -22.71
C ASP A 156 6.92 1.63 -22.84
N ILE A 157 6.75 0.85 -21.77
CA ILE A 157 5.86 -0.32 -21.77
C ILE A 157 4.39 0.08 -21.95
N ALA A 158 3.95 1.16 -21.30
CA ALA A 158 2.60 1.69 -21.49
C ALA A 158 2.37 2.11 -22.95
N LYS A 159 3.35 2.77 -23.58
CA LYS A 159 3.29 3.10 -25.00
C LYS A 159 3.14 1.85 -25.86
N SER A 160 3.91 0.80 -25.61
CA SER A 160 3.79 -0.48 -26.32
C SER A 160 2.44 -1.16 -26.09
N PHE A 161 1.88 -1.06 -24.89
CA PHE A 161 0.54 -1.56 -24.60
C PHE A 161 -0.53 -0.83 -25.44
N TYR A 162 -0.54 0.51 -25.43
CA TYR A 162 -1.50 1.30 -26.21
C TYR A 162 -1.32 1.18 -27.72
N SER A 163 -0.09 1.02 -28.23
CA SER A 163 0.13 0.78 -29.66
C SER A 163 -0.40 -0.59 -30.11
N LEU A 164 -0.61 -1.53 -29.19
CA LEU A 164 -1.19 -2.83 -29.47
C LEU A 164 -2.73 -2.80 -29.50
N ILE A 165 -3.35 -2.27 -28.42
CA ILE A 165 -4.80 -2.33 -28.24
C ILE A 165 -5.56 -1.07 -28.73
N GLY A 166 -4.84 0.02 -29.01
CA GLY A 166 -5.41 1.32 -29.33
C GLY A 166 -5.92 2.09 -28.10
N GLY A 167 -5.84 3.42 -28.16
CA GLY A 167 -6.26 4.32 -27.07
C GLY A 167 -5.46 5.61 -26.99
N LYS A 168 -5.81 6.46 -26.02
CA LYS A 168 -5.14 7.74 -25.79
C LYS A 168 -4.24 7.64 -24.57
N VAL A 169 -2.96 7.97 -24.74
CA VAL A 169 -1.99 8.03 -23.65
C VAL A 169 -1.30 9.39 -23.63
N LYS A 170 -0.99 9.88 -22.43
CA LYS A 170 -0.27 11.13 -22.24
C LYS A 170 1.23 10.84 -22.16
N ILE A 171 1.98 11.23 -23.19
CA ILE A 171 3.44 11.09 -23.25
C ILE A 171 4.05 12.47 -23.03
N GLY A 172 4.62 12.68 -21.84
CA GLY A 172 5.07 13.99 -21.39
C GLY A 172 3.90 14.98 -21.26
N SER A 173 3.93 16.06 -22.05
CA SER A 173 2.86 17.06 -22.11
C SER A 173 1.87 16.85 -23.26
N ARG A 174 2.08 15.85 -24.13
CA ARG A 174 1.27 15.62 -25.33
C ARG A 174 0.36 14.40 -25.16
N ASN A 175 -0.87 14.50 -25.65
CA ASN A 175 -1.76 13.34 -25.80
C ASN A 175 -1.49 12.71 -27.17
N VAL A 176 -1.19 11.41 -27.18
CA VAL A 176 -0.97 10.62 -28.38
C VAL A 176 -2.07 9.57 -28.46
N GLU A 177 -2.67 9.43 -29.63
CA GLU A 177 -3.72 8.46 -29.92
C GLU A 177 -3.16 7.36 -30.81
N PHE A 178 -3.39 6.12 -30.43
CA PHE A 178 -2.96 4.92 -31.14
C PHE A 178 -4.16 4.16 -31.68
N ASP A 179 -4.03 3.65 -32.90
CA ASP A 179 -4.99 2.72 -33.50
C ASP A 179 -4.73 1.29 -32.99
N THR A 180 -5.79 0.48 -32.94
CA THR A 180 -5.69 -0.94 -32.56
C THR A 180 -4.98 -1.74 -33.64
N SER A 181 -3.90 -2.43 -33.26
CA SER A 181 -3.11 -3.25 -34.18
C SER A 181 -3.26 -4.75 -33.94
N LEU A 182 -3.66 -5.15 -32.72
CA LEU A 182 -4.04 -6.52 -32.36
C LEU A 182 -5.36 -6.94 -33.03
N LYS A 183 -5.43 -8.18 -33.52
CA LYS A 183 -6.68 -8.81 -33.95
C LYS A 183 -6.85 -10.15 -33.27
N LEU A 184 -7.94 -10.33 -32.52
CA LEU A 184 -8.30 -11.58 -31.87
C LEU A 184 -9.31 -12.38 -32.73
N PRO A 185 -9.22 -13.73 -32.76
CA PRO A 185 -10.16 -14.59 -33.48
C PRO A 185 -11.61 -14.39 -33.01
N SER A 186 -12.53 -14.19 -33.96
CA SER A 186 -13.98 -14.10 -33.72
C SER A 186 -14.41 -13.14 -32.60
N THR A 187 -13.59 -12.14 -32.26
CA THR A 187 -13.78 -11.27 -31.10
C THR A 187 -13.72 -9.80 -31.53
N PRO A 188 -14.86 -9.13 -31.80
CA PRO A 188 -14.89 -7.72 -32.21
C PRO A 188 -14.36 -6.79 -31.12
N VAL A 189 -13.51 -5.82 -31.50
CA VAL A 189 -12.84 -4.88 -30.58
C VAL A 189 -13.85 -4.04 -29.81
N ASP A 190 -14.84 -3.46 -30.50
CA ASP A 190 -15.79 -2.47 -29.94
C ASP A 190 -16.63 -3.03 -28.78
N THR A 191 -16.87 -4.34 -28.76
CA THR A 191 -17.69 -5.01 -27.73
C THR A 191 -16.86 -5.82 -26.73
N ASN A 192 -15.56 -6.02 -26.97
CA ASN A 192 -14.71 -6.92 -26.17
C ASN A 192 -13.37 -6.29 -25.77
N ARG A 193 -13.30 -4.97 -25.63
CA ARG A 193 -12.06 -4.25 -25.26
C ARG A 193 -11.34 -4.86 -24.05
N LYS A 194 -12.09 -5.35 -23.06
CA LYS A 194 -11.55 -6.03 -21.87
C LYS A 194 -10.72 -7.28 -22.21
N VAL A 195 -11.21 -8.12 -23.12
CA VAL A 195 -10.50 -9.34 -23.55
C VAL A 195 -9.20 -8.99 -24.27
N TYR A 196 -9.20 -7.93 -25.09
CA TYR A 196 -8.00 -7.41 -25.74
C TYR A 196 -6.97 -6.90 -24.72
N GLN A 197 -7.43 -6.18 -23.69
CA GLN A 197 -6.58 -5.68 -22.61
C GLN A 197 -5.96 -6.82 -21.81
N GLU A 198 -6.76 -7.81 -21.39
CA GLU A 198 -6.31 -8.98 -20.64
C GLU A 198 -5.29 -9.80 -21.45
N PHE A 199 -5.55 -10.04 -22.74
CA PHE A 199 -4.60 -10.72 -23.63
C PHE A 199 -3.28 -9.94 -23.76
N ALA A 200 -3.34 -8.63 -24.01
CA ALA A 200 -2.14 -7.79 -24.18
C ALA A 200 -1.28 -7.73 -22.91
N VAL A 201 -1.91 -7.61 -21.73
CA VAL A 201 -1.20 -7.65 -20.44
C VAL A 201 -0.51 -9.00 -20.23
N ARG A 202 -1.21 -10.13 -20.46
CA ARG A 202 -0.62 -11.47 -20.34
C ARG A 202 0.53 -11.68 -21.32
N LEU A 203 0.38 -11.24 -22.57
CA LEU A 203 1.41 -11.32 -23.59
C LEU A 203 2.67 -10.57 -23.15
N ILE A 204 2.53 -9.31 -22.74
CA ILE A 204 3.65 -8.49 -22.26
C ILE A 204 4.26 -9.12 -21.01
N GLY A 205 3.45 -9.58 -20.05
CA GLY A 205 3.90 -10.23 -18.82
C GLY A 205 4.73 -11.49 -19.08
N ARG A 206 4.23 -12.42 -19.90
CA ARG A 206 4.97 -13.62 -20.31
C ARG A 206 6.26 -13.27 -21.05
N THR A 207 6.22 -12.27 -21.92
CA THR A 207 7.38 -11.83 -22.70
C THR A 207 8.48 -11.24 -21.81
N ILE A 208 8.12 -10.33 -20.89
CA ILE A 208 9.09 -9.75 -19.95
C ILE A 208 9.61 -10.81 -18.97
N PHE A 209 8.78 -11.75 -18.52
CA PHE A 209 9.25 -12.88 -17.72
C PHE A 209 10.32 -13.69 -18.45
N CYS A 210 10.10 -14.02 -19.72
CA CYS A 210 11.11 -14.72 -20.51
C CYS A 210 12.35 -13.85 -20.76
N TRP A 211 12.22 -12.52 -20.75
CA TRP A 211 13.36 -11.60 -20.77
C TRP A 211 14.20 -11.70 -19.48
N PHE A 212 13.59 -11.82 -18.30
CA PHE A 212 14.33 -12.12 -17.06
C PHE A 212 15.04 -13.48 -17.13
N LEU A 213 14.42 -14.50 -17.73
CA LEU A 213 15.07 -15.80 -17.95
C LEU A 213 16.26 -15.69 -18.91
N LYS A 214 16.18 -14.83 -19.93
CA LYS A 214 17.31 -14.53 -20.82
C LYS A 214 18.47 -13.88 -20.05
N SER A 215 18.19 -13.04 -19.07
CA SER A 215 19.22 -12.45 -18.20
C SER A 215 19.86 -13.45 -17.24
N LYS A 216 19.16 -14.53 -16.86
CA LYS A 216 19.71 -15.59 -15.99
C LYS A 216 20.60 -16.54 -16.77
N LYS A 217 21.90 -16.57 -16.43
CA LYS A 217 22.93 -17.36 -17.13
C LYS A 217 23.60 -18.38 -16.21
N SER A 218 24.10 -19.47 -16.80
CA SER A 218 24.99 -20.43 -16.11
C SER A 218 26.36 -19.83 -15.84
N GLU A 219 27.22 -20.53 -15.10
CA GLU A 219 28.63 -20.16 -14.89
C GLU A 219 29.38 -20.00 -16.23
N ASN A 220 28.99 -20.77 -17.26
CA ASN A 220 29.54 -20.66 -18.62
C ASN A 220 28.90 -19.53 -19.43
N SER A 221 28.16 -18.61 -18.79
CA SER A 221 27.44 -17.51 -19.43
C SER A 221 26.35 -17.92 -20.43
N VAL A 222 25.81 -19.14 -20.33
CA VAL A 222 24.73 -19.62 -21.21
C VAL A 222 23.36 -19.26 -20.61
N PRO A 223 22.53 -18.44 -21.28
CA PRO A 223 21.23 -18.01 -20.75
C PRO A 223 20.19 -19.15 -20.72
N LEU A 224 19.18 -19.07 -19.84
CA LEU A 224 18.05 -20.02 -19.84
C LEU A 224 17.19 -19.91 -21.10
N VAL A 225 17.00 -18.69 -21.60
CA VAL A 225 16.36 -18.44 -22.89
C VAL A 225 17.39 -17.81 -23.83
N PRO A 226 17.79 -18.50 -24.91
CA PRO A 226 18.77 -17.99 -25.87
C PRO A 226 18.35 -16.70 -26.57
N GLU A 227 19.32 -15.86 -26.95
CA GLU A 227 19.06 -14.64 -27.73
C GLU A 227 18.41 -14.92 -29.09
N SER A 228 18.63 -16.13 -29.64
CA SER A 228 18.02 -16.61 -30.87
C SER A 228 16.50 -16.67 -30.80
N TRP A 229 15.90 -16.69 -29.60
CA TRP A 229 14.46 -16.67 -29.38
C TRP A 229 13.92 -15.26 -29.10
N LEU A 230 14.64 -14.46 -28.31
CA LEU A 230 14.19 -13.18 -27.78
C LEU A 230 15.16 -12.05 -28.10
N SER A 231 15.05 -11.50 -29.30
CA SER A 231 15.75 -10.28 -29.71
C SER A 231 15.02 -9.57 -30.84
N SER A 232 15.25 -8.26 -30.98
CA SER A 232 14.77 -7.47 -32.12
C SER A 232 15.25 -8.07 -33.46
N LYS A 233 16.49 -8.58 -33.49
CA LYS A 233 17.11 -9.24 -34.65
C LYS A 233 16.35 -10.51 -35.07
N THR A 234 16.01 -11.38 -34.12
CA THR A 234 15.21 -12.59 -34.39
C THR A 234 13.87 -12.23 -35.03
N VAL A 235 13.19 -11.19 -34.53
CA VAL A 235 11.91 -10.75 -35.12
C VAL A 235 12.10 -10.31 -36.57
N VAL A 236 13.15 -9.56 -36.88
CA VAL A 236 13.48 -9.13 -38.24
C VAL A 236 13.77 -10.31 -39.15
N GLU A 237 14.53 -11.31 -38.69
CA GLU A 237 14.84 -12.52 -39.45
C GLU A 237 13.57 -13.33 -39.79
N VAL A 238 12.70 -13.54 -38.80
CA VAL A 238 11.41 -14.23 -38.99
C VAL A 238 10.50 -13.42 -39.93
N ASN A 239 10.50 -12.09 -39.79
CA ASN A 239 9.74 -11.21 -40.66
C ASN A 239 10.22 -11.25 -42.13
N ASN A 240 11.54 -11.33 -42.35
CA ASN A 240 12.12 -11.48 -43.69
C ASN A 240 11.75 -12.81 -44.34
N GLN A 241 11.52 -13.85 -43.54
CA GLN A 241 10.98 -15.15 -43.99
C GLN A 241 9.46 -15.13 -44.22
N GLN A 242 8.80 -13.96 -44.10
CA GLN A 242 7.35 -13.80 -44.18
C GLN A 242 6.55 -14.62 -43.15
N HIS A 243 7.18 -14.94 -42.03
CA HIS A 243 6.55 -15.64 -40.92
C HIS A 243 6.06 -14.66 -39.85
N ASN A 244 5.03 -15.05 -39.09
CA ASN A 244 4.56 -14.27 -37.95
C ASN A 244 5.36 -14.66 -36.70
N TYR A 245 6.03 -13.70 -36.07
CA TYR A 245 6.92 -13.95 -34.95
C TYR A 245 6.21 -14.58 -33.74
N TYR A 246 4.98 -14.14 -33.44
CA TYR A 246 4.22 -14.72 -32.33
C TYR A 246 4.01 -16.21 -32.54
N HIS A 247 3.39 -16.63 -33.66
CA HIS A 247 3.09 -18.05 -33.91
C HIS A 247 4.33 -18.91 -34.18
N SER A 248 5.36 -18.34 -34.82
CA SER A 248 6.57 -19.09 -35.15
C SER A 248 7.51 -19.27 -33.96
N VAL A 249 7.50 -18.34 -32.99
CA VAL A 249 8.46 -18.32 -31.88
C VAL A 249 7.78 -18.25 -30.52
N LEU A 250 7.08 -17.15 -30.18
CA LEU A 250 6.58 -16.93 -28.81
C LEU A 250 5.49 -17.91 -28.37
N GLU A 251 4.51 -18.19 -29.23
CA GLU A 251 3.43 -19.14 -28.95
C GLU A 251 4.00 -20.54 -28.66
N LYS A 252 4.99 -20.96 -29.46
CA LYS A 252 5.72 -22.21 -29.25
C LYS A 252 6.56 -22.16 -27.97
N LEU A 253 7.26 -21.06 -27.70
CA LEU A 253 8.04 -20.85 -26.49
C LEU A 253 7.19 -21.02 -25.24
N PHE A 254 6.04 -20.33 -25.18
CA PHE A 254 5.13 -20.37 -24.05
C PHE A 254 4.55 -21.79 -23.87
N PHE A 255 3.82 -22.29 -24.86
CA PHE A 255 2.95 -23.44 -24.64
C PHE A 255 3.59 -24.79 -24.97
N LEU A 256 4.64 -24.82 -25.78
CA LEU A 256 5.27 -26.07 -26.26
C LEU A 256 6.70 -26.28 -25.76
N VAL A 257 7.36 -25.25 -25.22
CA VAL A 257 8.71 -25.34 -24.67
C VAL A 257 8.68 -25.20 -23.16
N LEU A 258 8.30 -24.03 -22.63
CA LEU A 258 8.31 -23.77 -21.18
C LEU A 258 7.28 -24.62 -20.43
N ASN A 259 6.16 -24.98 -21.08
CA ASN A 259 5.12 -25.85 -20.53
C ASN A 259 5.24 -27.33 -20.98
N LYS A 260 6.34 -27.75 -21.62
CA LYS A 260 6.48 -29.16 -22.03
C LYS A 260 7.88 -29.72 -21.79
N LYS A 261 7.96 -30.93 -21.24
CA LYS A 261 9.24 -31.61 -20.98
C LYS A 261 10.01 -31.85 -22.28
N GLN A 262 11.33 -31.82 -22.22
CA GLN A 262 12.20 -31.93 -23.41
C GLN A 262 11.91 -33.19 -24.23
N ASN A 263 11.69 -34.33 -23.58
CA ASN A 263 11.40 -35.60 -24.25
C ASN A 263 10.09 -35.62 -25.04
N ASP A 264 9.13 -34.77 -24.64
CA ASP A 264 7.78 -34.70 -25.21
C ASP A 264 7.66 -33.62 -26.31
N ARG A 265 8.78 -32.96 -26.66
CA ARG A 265 8.85 -31.90 -27.68
C ARG A 265 9.01 -32.42 -29.11
N LYS A 266 9.29 -33.72 -29.29
CA LYS A 266 9.71 -34.32 -30.58
C LYS A 266 8.67 -34.24 -31.70
N ASP A 267 7.39 -34.19 -31.34
CA ASP A 267 6.28 -34.15 -32.31
C ASP A 267 5.96 -32.73 -32.80
N TYR A 268 6.72 -31.72 -32.36
CA TYR A 268 6.51 -30.32 -32.69
C TYR A 268 7.66 -29.77 -33.51
N ASP A 269 7.33 -29.00 -34.54
CA ASP A 269 8.28 -28.17 -35.26
C ASP A 269 8.66 -26.96 -34.39
N LEU A 270 9.85 -26.98 -33.78
CA LEU A 270 10.35 -25.96 -32.87
C LEU A 270 11.61 -25.27 -33.44
N PRO A 271 11.80 -23.97 -33.18
CA PRO A 271 13.06 -23.29 -33.50
C PRO A 271 14.29 -23.99 -32.89
N ASN A 272 15.46 -23.71 -33.46
CA ASN A 272 16.74 -24.19 -32.95
C ASN A 272 16.96 -23.78 -31.49
N ASP A 273 17.88 -24.47 -30.80
CA ASP A 273 18.24 -24.22 -29.39
C ASP A 273 17.10 -24.46 -28.38
N HIS A 274 15.94 -24.99 -28.80
CA HIS A 274 14.83 -25.32 -27.89
C HIS A 274 15.22 -26.30 -26.78
N GLN A 275 16.32 -27.04 -26.94
CA GLN A 275 16.86 -27.99 -25.95
C GLN A 275 17.54 -27.27 -24.76
N LEU A 276 18.03 -26.05 -24.98
CA LEU A 276 18.64 -25.22 -23.93
C LEU A 276 17.61 -24.61 -22.98
N ILE A 277 16.33 -24.58 -23.39
CA ILE A 277 15.25 -23.94 -22.64
C ILE A 277 14.61 -24.96 -21.70
N PRO A 278 14.64 -24.73 -20.37
CA PRO A 278 14.08 -25.67 -19.40
C PRO A 278 12.55 -25.71 -19.46
N PHE A 279 12.00 -26.81 -18.96
CA PHE A 279 10.61 -26.94 -18.59
C PHE A 279 10.38 -26.28 -17.22
N LEU A 280 9.44 -25.34 -17.16
CA LEU A 280 9.09 -24.59 -15.95
C LEU A 280 7.72 -24.94 -15.38
N ASN A 281 7.02 -25.95 -15.93
CA ASN A 281 5.62 -26.26 -15.63
C ASN A 281 4.59 -25.28 -16.25
N GLY A 282 3.37 -25.76 -16.34
CA GLY A 282 2.22 -25.06 -16.92
C GLY A 282 1.51 -24.12 -15.98
N GLY A 283 2.24 -23.37 -15.16
CA GLY A 283 1.63 -22.29 -14.37
C GLY A 283 1.28 -21.12 -15.28
N LEU A 284 2.15 -20.10 -15.32
CA LEU A 284 2.03 -18.94 -16.20
C LEU A 284 1.85 -19.31 -17.69
N PHE A 285 2.42 -20.44 -18.10
CA PHE A 285 2.45 -20.90 -19.48
C PHE A 285 1.41 -22.00 -19.79
N GLU A 286 0.41 -22.20 -18.93
CA GLU A 286 -0.79 -22.93 -19.36
C GLU A 286 -1.57 -22.10 -20.37
N ALA A 287 -1.95 -22.74 -21.48
CA ALA A 287 -2.82 -22.13 -22.46
C ALA A 287 -4.23 -22.00 -21.88
N GLN A 288 -4.72 -20.77 -21.83
CA GLN A 288 -6.08 -20.45 -21.44
C GLN A 288 -6.99 -20.43 -22.67
N THR A 289 -8.31 -20.46 -22.46
CA THR A 289 -9.29 -20.41 -23.56
C THR A 289 -9.17 -19.15 -24.41
N ASP A 290 -8.80 -18.04 -23.77
CA ASP A 290 -8.59 -16.72 -24.36
C ASP A 290 -7.15 -16.48 -24.81
N ASP A 291 -6.27 -17.50 -24.76
CA ASP A 291 -4.97 -17.49 -25.43
C ASP A 291 -5.07 -17.95 -26.90
N PHE A 292 -6.25 -18.41 -27.34
CA PHE A 292 -6.53 -18.84 -28.72
C PHE A 292 -5.54 -19.87 -29.28
N PHE A 293 -5.20 -20.88 -28.47
CA PHE A 293 -4.27 -21.96 -28.80
C PHE A 293 -5.01 -23.27 -29.12
N PRO A 294 -5.52 -23.48 -30.35
CA PRO A 294 -6.34 -24.65 -30.65
C PRO A 294 -5.49 -25.91 -30.83
N THR A 295 -6.08 -27.06 -30.49
CA THR A 295 -5.49 -28.38 -30.75
C THR A 295 -6.38 -29.18 -31.70
N ASN A 296 -5.77 -30.02 -32.53
CA ASN A 296 -6.51 -30.96 -33.37
C ASN A 296 -7.16 -32.07 -32.53
N GLY A 297 -7.97 -32.94 -33.16
CA GLY A 297 -8.62 -34.08 -32.48
C GLY A 297 -7.67 -35.13 -31.87
N LYS A 298 -6.34 -34.96 -32.00
CA LYS A 298 -5.30 -35.76 -31.36
C LYS A 298 -4.52 -34.99 -30.28
N GLY A 299 -4.94 -33.76 -29.94
CA GLY A 299 -4.27 -32.91 -28.94
C GLY A 299 -3.00 -32.21 -29.43
N ILE A 300 -2.74 -32.19 -30.75
CA ILE A 300 -1.57 -31.51 -31.33
C ILE A 300 -1.95 -30.08 -31.70
N HIS A 301 -1.12 -29.12 -31.31
CA HIS A 301 -1.29 -27.69 -31.60
C HIS A 301 -1.53 -27.41 -33.10
N GLN A 302 -2.51 -26.55 -33.39
CA GLN A 302 -2.73 -25.94 -34.70
C GLN A 302 -2.69 -24.42 -34.56
N VAL A 303 -2.05 -23.73 -35.51
CA VAL A 303 -1.95 -22.27 -35.48
C VAL A 303 -3.30 -21.64 -35.83
N SER A 304 -3.76 -20.71 -34.98
CA SER A 304 -4.92 -19.86 -35.27
C SER A 304 -4.52 -18.62 -36.05
N PHE A 305 -4.54 -18.68 -37.38
CA PHE A 305 -4.12 -17.57 -38.26
C PHE A 305 -5.02 -16.32 -38.18
N ASP A 306 -6.16 -16.41 -37.50
CA ASP A 306 -7.05 -15.28 -37.24
C ASP A 306 -6.52 -14.38 -36.11
N LEU A 307 -5.67 -14.92 -35.22
CA LEU A 307 -4.93 -14.14 -34.24
C LEU A 307 -3.78 -13.44 -34.97
N LYS A 308 -3.74 -12.11 -34.95
CA LYS A 308 -2.68 -11.34 -35.61
C LYS A 308 -2.09 -10.29 -34.69
N ILE A 309 -0.79 -10.43 -34.49
CA ILE A 309 0.06 -9.48 -33.79
C ILE A 309 1.14 -9.02 -34.78
N PRO A 310 1.28 -7.70 -35.04
CA PRO A 310 2.26 -7.22 -36.00
C PRO A 310 3.70 -7.50 -35.55
N ASN A 311 4.55 -8.02 -36.46
CA ASN A 311 5.98 -8.19 -36.18
C ASN A 311 6.66 -6.85 -35.83
N GLN A 312 6.23 -5.75 -36.46
CA GLN A 312 6.73 -4.40 -36.17
C GLN A 312 6.55 -4.02 -34.69
N TRP A 313 5.46 -4.46 -34.06
CA TRP A 313 5.21 -4.21 -32.65
C TRP A 313 6.23 -4.92 -31.75
N PHE A 314 6.59 -6.17 -32.07
CA PHE A 314 7.61 -6.91 -31.32
C PHE A 314 9.01 -6.31 -31.50
N ILE A 315 9.33 -5.79 -32.70
CA ILE A 315 10.59 -5.08 -32.94
C ILE A 315 10.68 -3.89 -31.99
N GLU A 316 9.66 -3.03 -31.96
CA GLU A 316 9.63 -1.85 -31.10
C GLU A 316 9.67 -2.22 -29.61
N LEU A 317 8.95 -3.26 -29.19
CA LEU A 317 8.99 -3.75 -27.81
C LEU A 317 10.39 -4.23 -27.42
N PHE A 318 11.03 -5.09 -28.23
CA PHE A 318 12.36 -5.60 -27.90
C PHE A 318 13.44 -4.55 -28.01
N GLU A 319 13.36 -3.61 -28.96
CA GLU A 319 14.25 -2.45 -29.00
C GLU A 319 14.13 -1.60 -27.73
N VAL A 320 12.93 -1.50 -27.14
CA VAL A 320 12.76 -0.90 -25.81
C VAL A 320 13.45 -1.76 -24.76
N LEU A 321 13.15 -3.06 -24.65
CA LEU A 321 13.77 -3.91 -23.61
C LEU A 321 15.31 -3.94 -23.70
N GLU A 322 15.88 -3.94 -24.90
CA GLU A 322 17.33 -3.92 -25.17
C GLU A 322 18.02 -2.60 -24.72
N GLN A 323 17.26 -1.55 -24.42
CA GLN A 323 17.80 -0.29 -23.88
C GLN A 323 18.04 -0.34 -22.37
N TYR A 324 17.45 -1.31 -21.67
CA TYR A 324 17.47 -1.39 -20.21
C TYR A 324 18.29 -2.58 -19.74
N ASN A 325 19.00 -2.38 -18.63
CA ASN A 325 19.67 -3.46 -17.92
C ASN A 325 18.67 -4.12 -16.98
N PHE A 326 18.58 -5.44 -17.04
CA PHE A 326 17.69 -6.23 -16.19
C PHE A 326 18.53 -6.94 -15.15
N THR A 327 18.15 -6.79 -13.88
CA THR A 327 18.68 -7.61 -12.80
C THR A 327 17.68 -8.71 -12.48
N ILE A 328 18.19 -9.90 -12.20
CA ILE A 328 17.35 -10.97 -11.67
C ILE A 328 17.16 -10.83 -10.16
N ASP A 329 18.04 -10.14 -9.44
CA ASP A 329 17.91 -9.95 -8.00
C ASP A 329 16.96 -8.76 -7.72
N GLU A 330 15.97 -8.93 -6.84
CA GLU A 330 15.19 -7.78 -6.35
C GLU A 330 16.11 -6.88 -5.52
N ASN A 331 16.08 -5.57 -5.78
CA ASN A 331 16.86 -4.59 -5.00
C ASN A 331 16.54 -4.69 -3.51
N SER A 332 17.34 -4.13 -2.61
CA SER A 332 16.99 -3.96 -1.18
C SER A 332 16.78 -2.48 -0.83
N ILE A 333 16.29 -2.18 0.38
CA ILE A 333 16.18 -0.80 0.87
C ILE A 333 17.57 -0.18 1.06
N TYR A 334 18.58 -1.01 1.35
CA TYR A 334 19.94 -0.57 1.68
C TYR A 334 20.92 -0.75 0.51
N ASP A 335 20.67 -1.68 -0.40
CA ASP A 335 21.51 -1.93 -1.58
C ASP A 335 20.65 -1.99 -2.84
N ALA A 336 20.75 -0.96 -3.68
CA ALA A 336 19.99 -0.86 -4.92
C ALA A 336 20.92 -0.81 -6.13
N GLU A 337 20.75 -1.75 -7.04
CA GLU A 337 21.34 -1.70 -8.36
C GLU A 337 20.41 -0.95 -9.32
N VAL A 338 20.96 -0.01 -10.08
CA VAL A 338 20.17 0.82 -11.01
C VAL A 338 19.89 0.05 -12.30
N SER A 339 19.02 -0.95 -12.16
CA SER A 339 18.54 -1.87 -13.19
C SER A 339 17.05 -2.17 -12.99
N ILE A 340 16.41 -2.75 -14.00
CA ILE A 340 15.03 -3.20 -13.93
C ILE A 340 14.98 -4.53 -13.17
N ASP A 341 14.27 -4.55 -12.04
CA ASP A 341 14.11 -5.72 -11.18
C ASP A 341 12.71 -6.35 -11.30
N PRO A 342 12.51 -7.57 -10.75
CA PRO A 342 11.19 -8.22 -10.73
C PRO A 342 10.10 -7.43 -9.98
N GLU A 343 10.45 -6.63 -8.98
CA GLU A 343 9.50 -5.80 -8.22
C GLU A 343 8.79 -4.80 -9.16
N MET A 344 9.53 -4.26 -10.13
CA MET A 344 9.03 -3.31 -11.10
C MET A 344 7.81 -3.83 -11.89
N LEU A 345 7.73 -5.14 -12.15
CA LEU A 345 6.58 -5.73 -12.84
C LEU A 345 5.26 -5.42 -12.13
N GLY A 346 5.26 -5.49 -10.80
CA GLY A 346 4.09 -5.15 -10.00
C GLY A 346 3.63 -3.72 -10.24
N THR A 347 4.58 -2.78 -10.17
CA THR A 347 4.35 -1.36 -10.39
C THR A 347 3.85 -1.07 -11.82
N ILE A 348 4.43 -1.70 -12.84
CA ILE A 348 4.02 -1.49 -14.24
C ILE A 348 2.58 -1.95 -14.43
N PHE A 349 2.30 -3.20 -14.06
CA PHE A 349 1.01 -3.79 -14.37
C PHE A 349 -0.11 -3.19 -13.53
N GLU A 350 0.12 -2.84 -12.26
CA GLU A 350 -0.86 -2.06 -11.47
C GLU A 350 -1.15 -0.70 -12.11
N ASN A 351 -0.15 -0.03 -12.65
CA ASN A 351 -0.34 1.26 -13.30
C ASN A 351 -1.05 1.13 -14.67
N LEU A 352 -0.81 0.05 -15.43
CA LEU A 352 -1.57 -0.26 -16.65
C LEU A 352 -3.02 -0.61 -16.32
N LEU A 353 -3.25 -1.42 -15.29
CA LEU A 353 -4.58 -1.72 -14.74
C LEU A 353 -5.32 -0.46 -14.31
N ALA A 354 -4.62 0.49 -13.70
CA ALA A 354 -5.18 1.77 -13.27
C ALA A 354 -5.62 2.70 -14.42
N GLU A 355 -5.32 2.35 -15.67
CA GLU A 355 -5.82 3.03 -16.87
C GLU A 355 -6.90 2.23 -17.61
N ILE A 356 -7.21 1.01 -17.14
CA ILE A 356 -8.27 0.13 -17.65
C ILE A 356 -9.57 0.40 -16.87
N ASP A 357 -10.26 1.51 -17.19
CA ASP A 357 -11.68 1.71 -16.82
C ASP A 357 -12.54 1.63 -18.10
N PRO A 358 -13.56 0.74 -18.19
CA PRO A 358 -14.35 0.55 -19.40
C PRO A 358 -15.24 1.73 -19.80
N ASP A 359 -15.67 2.60 -18.87
CA ASP A 359 -16.86 3.44 -19.10
C ASP A 359 -16.73 4.93 -18.76
N THR A 360 -15.58 5.41 -18.25
CA THR A 360 -15.43 6.85 -17.99
C THR A 360 -14.02 7.38 -18.29
N GLU A 361 -13.93 8.59 -18.87
CA GLU A 361 -12.68 9.38 -19.00
C GLU A 361 -12.06 9.80 -17.64
N LYS A 362 -12.37 9.12 -16.54
CA LYS A 362 -11.76 9.32 -15.22
C LYS A 362 -10.75 8.21 -14.96
N SER A 363 -9.61 8.57 -14.37
CA SER A 363 -8.56 7.61 -14.00
C SER A 363 -9.12 6.47 -13.14
N ALA A 364 -8.94 5.21 -13.56
CA ALA A 364 -9.41 4.03 -12.83
C ALA A 364 -8.91 3.98 -11.38
N ARG A 365 -7.80 4.67 -11.04
CA ARG A 365 -7.32 4.87 -9.66
C ARG A 365 -8.40 5.38 -8.69
N LYS A 366 -9.33 6.22 -9.13
CA LYS A 366 -10.43 6.72 -8.26
C LYS A 366 -11.58 5.72 -8.14
N ALA A 367 -11.74 4.84 -9.12
CA ALA A 367 -12.84 3.87 -9.20
C ALA A 367 -12.48 2.53 -8.53
N THR A 368 -11.23 2.06 -8.63
CA THR A 368 -10.75 0.84 -7.96
C THR A 368 -10.10 1.10 -6.61
N GLY A 369 -9.58 2.32 -6.39
CA GLY A 369 -8.83 2.66 -5.18
C GLY A 369 -7.48 1.97 -5.06
N SER A 370 -6.97 1.36 -6.15
CA SER A 370 -5.70 0.64 -6.18
C SER A 370 -4.52 1.61 -6.23
N PHE A 371 -3.71 1.62 -5.18
CA PHE A 371 -2.46 2.39 -5.11
C PHE A 371 -1.30 1.47 -4.76
N TYR A 372 -0.20 1.59 -5.51
CA TYR A 372 1.06 0.93 -5.18
C TYR A 372 1.50 1.35 -3.77
N THR A 373 1.93 0.36 -3.00
CA THR A 373 2.40 0.56 -1.63
C THR A 373 3.92 0.72 -1.63
N PRO A 374 4.47 1.86 -1.16
CA PRO A 374 5.91 2.04 -1.08
C PRO A 374 6.57 0.93 -0.27
N ARG A 375 7.72 0.46 -0.76
CA ARG A 375 8.43 -0.66 -0.17
C ARG A 375 8.79 -0.49 1.30
N GLU A 376 9.24 0.70 1.70
CA GLU A 376 9.58 0.99 3.10
C GLU A 376 8.39 0.75 4.05
N ILE A 377 7.16 1.03 3.57
CA ILE A 377 5.93 0.78 4.32
C ILE A 377 5.62 -0.72 4.36
N VAL A 378 5.80 -1.43 3.23
CA VAL A 378 5.61 -2.89 3.15
C VAL A 378 6.55 -3.60 4.13
N ASP A 379 7.85 -3.28 4.08
CA ASP A 379 8.88 -3.86 4.93
C ASP A 379 8.59 -3.62 6.41
N TYR A 380 8.23 -2.38 6.79
CA TYR A 380 7.85 -2.04 8.15
C TYR A 380 6.62 -2.85 8.61
N MET A 381 5.53 -2.86 7.85
CA MET A 381 4.29 -3.56 8.24
C MET A 381 4.50 -5.07 8.40
N VAL A 382 5.26 -5.68 7.48
CA VAL A 382 5.59 -7.10 7.53
C VAL A 382 6.44 -7.41 8.76
N GLU A 383 7.49 -6.62 9.00
CA GLU A 383 8.38 -6.79 10.15
C GLU A 383 7.62 -6.70 11.48
N GLN A 384 6.83 -5.64 11.66
CA GLN A 384 6.03 -5.46 12.87
C GLN A 384 5.00 -6.59 13.07
N SER A 385 4.40 -7.10 11.98
CA SER A 385 3.47 -8.22 12.05
C SER A 385 4.15 -9.53 12.47
N LEU A 386 5.34 -9.81 11.91
CA LEU A 386 6.10 -11.02 12.23
C LEU A 386 6.63 -10.96 13.67
N VAL A 387 7.13 -9.80 14.12
CA VAL A 387 7.55 -9.58 15.51
C VAL A 387 6.37 -9.82 16.46
N GLN A 388 5.21 -9.24 16.17
CA GLN A 388 4.02 -9.42 17.00
C GLN A 388 3.57 -10.88 17.04
N TYR A 389 3.56 -11.56 15.89
CA TYR A 389 3.26 -12.99 15.83
C TYR A 389 4.23 -13.82 16.69
N LEU A 390 5.55 -13.58 16.58
CA LEU A 390 6.57 -14.31 17.34
C LEU A 390 6.46 -14.07 18.84
N LYS A 391 6.12 -12.86 19.29
CA LYS A 391 5.84 -12.55 20.71
C LYS A 391 4.71 -13.42 21.28
N THR A 392 3.74 -13.83 20.46
CA THR A 392 2.65 -14.72 20.93
C THR A 392 3.03 -16.20 21.04
N LYS A 393 4.17 -16.59 20.46
CA LYS A 393 4.65 -17.97 20.34
C LYS A 393 5.88 -18.25 21.19
N VAL A 394 6.71 -17.25 21.43
CA VAL A 394 7.98 -17.36 22.13
C VAL A 394 7.99 -16.39 23.30
N ASP A 395 8.39 -16.87 24.47
CA ASP A 395 8.58 -16.04 25.66
C ASP A 395 9.89 -15.23 25.49
N ILE A 396 9.75 -13.95 25.17
CA ILE A 396 10.87 -13.04 24.86
C ILE A 396 10.64 -11.73 25.61
N GLU A 397 11.63 -11.34 26.42
CA GLU A 397 11.60 -10.09 27.19
C GLU A 397 12.04 -8.87 26.36
N ASN A 398 12.87 -9.05 25.32
CA ASN A 398 13.43 -7.96 24.52
C ASN A 398 13.04 -8.06 23.03
N GLU A 399 12.15 -7.17 22.61
CA GLU A 399 11.70 -7.02 21.22
C GLU A 399 12.83 -6.66 20.25
N GLU A 400 13.87 -5.94 20.68
CA GLU A 400 14.97 -5.56 19.80
C GLU A 400 15.70 -6.79 19.25
N GLN A 401 15.77 -7.88 20.03
CA GLN A 401 16.38 -9.13 19.55
C GLN A 401 15.59 -9.74 18.38
N LEU A 402 14.26 -9.61 18.37
CA LEU A 402 13.44 -10.07 17.25
C LEU A 402 13.64 -9.18 16.03
N LEU A 403 13.70 -7.86 16.22
CA LEU A 403 13.94 -6.92 15.12
C LEU A 403 15.27 -7.20 14.41
N GLU A 404 16.33 -7.53 15.17
CA GLU A 404 17.63 -7.90 14.61
C GLU A 404 17.59 -9.14 13.69
N LEU A 405 16.64 -10.08 13.90
CA LEU A 405 16.45 -11.21 12.99
C LEU A 405 15.95 -10.80 11.62
N PHE A 406 15.20 -9.70 11.51
CA PHE A 406 14.56 -9.25 10.27
C PHE A 406 15.33 -8.14 9.53
N LYS A 407 16.37 -7.58 10.14
CA LYS A 407 17.25 -6.56 9.52
C LYS A 407 18.35 -7.15 8.64
N GLU A 408 18.73 -6.48 7.56
CA GLU A 408 19.91 -6.91 6.78
C GLU A 408 21.20 -6.79 7.63
N GLY A 409 22.05 -7.81 7.61
CA GLY A 409 23.29 -7.85 8.40
C GLY A 409 23.13 -8.08 9.92
N GLY A 410 21.90 -8.20 10.43
CA GLY A 410 21.65 -8.52 11.85
C GLY A 410 22.06 -9.95 12.23
N GLU A 411 22.19 -10.22 13.52
CA GLU A 411 22.70 -11.50 14.06
C GLU A 411 21.63 -12.28 14.83
N ASN A 412 21.75 -13.62 14.85
CA ASN A 412 20.94 -14.45 15.75
C ASN A 412 21.51 -14.39 17.18
N LYS A 413 20.80 -13.69 18.07
CA LYS A 413 21.15 -13.55 19.49
C LYS A 413 20.43 -14.54 20.41
N PHE A 414 19.63 -15.46 19.86
CA PHE A 414 18.80 -16.38 20.65
C PHE A 414 19.53 -17.66 21.01
N GLU A 415 19.16 -18.24 22.15
CA GLU A 415 19.65 -19.57 22.53
C GLU A 415 19.09 -20.65 21.58
N LYS A 416 19.74 -21.82 21.53
CA LYS A 416 19.32 -22.93 20.65
C LYS A 416 17.85 -23.34 20.83
N LYS A 417 17.36 -23.34 22.08
CA LYS A 417 15.97 -23.72 22.38
C LYS A 417 14.98 -22.68 21.82
N GLN A 418 15.25 -21.40 22.07
CA GLN A 418 14.45 -20.29 21.53
C GLN A 418 14.51 -20.25 20.00
N THR A 419 15.68 -20.44 19.41
CA THR A 419 15.89 -20.55 17.96
C THR A 419 15.00 -21.64 17.36
N ALA A 420 14.95 -22.84 17.97
CA ALA A 420 14.08 -23.92 17.50
C ALA A 420 12.58 -23.57 17.58
N THR A 421 12.15 -22.88 18.65
CA THR A 421 10.74 -22.43 18.77
C THR A 421 10.41 -21.34 17.74
N ILE A 422 11.35 -20.42 17.45
CA ILE A 422 11.18 -19.40 16.40
C ILE A 422 11.08 -20.08 15.03
N LEU A 423 11.95 -21.05 14.73
CA LEU A 423 11.91 -21.82 13.47
C LEU A 423 10.56 -22.53 13.29
N GLU A 424 10.04 -23.17 14.34
CA GLU A 424 8.72 -23.80 14.32
C GLU A 424 7.58 -22.79 14.14
N ALA A 425 7.64 -21.65 14.81
CA ALA A 425 6.65 -20.59 14.63
C ALA A 425 6.66 -20.06 13.18
N LEU A 426 7.84 -19.85 12.58
CA LEU A 426 8.00 -19.40 11.20
C LEU A 426 7.58 -20.46 10.17
N SER A 427 7.71 -21.76 10.47
CA SER A 427 7.22 -22.81 9.56
C SER A 427 5.69 -22.89 9.50
N ASP A 428 5.03 -22.51 10.59
CA ASP A 428 3.60 -22.72 10.75
C ASP A 428 2.77 -21.48 10.40
N VAL A 429 3.37 -20.28 10.48
CA VAL A 429 2.69 -18.98 10.28
C VAL A 429 1.87 -18.95 8.99
N LYS A 430 0.63 -18.44 9.07
CA LYS A 430 -0.26 -18.20 7.92
C LYS A 430 -0.51 -16.71 7.73
N ILE A 431 -0.15 -16.17 6.57
CA ILE A 431 -0.20 -14.75 6.23
C ILE A 431 -1.12 -14.56 5.02
N LEU A 432 -2.18 -13.77 5.19
CA LEU A 432 -3.12 -13.44 4.13
C LEU A 432 -3.08 -11.95 3.78
N ASP A 433 -2.97 -11.67 2.48
CA ASP A 433 -3.37 -10.38 1.93
C ASP A 433 -4.71 -10.49 1.19
N PRO A 434 -5.81 -9.90 1.71
CA PRO A 434 -7.15 -10.04 1.14
C PRO A 434 -7.45 -9.09 -0.03
N ALA A 435 -6.51 -8.22 -0.40
CA ALA A 435 -6.56 -7.33 -1.56
C ALA A 435 -5.14 -7.15 -2.11
N CYS A 436 -4.53 -8.26 -2.55
CA CYS A 436 -3.09 -8.35 -2.66
C CYS A 436 -2.46 -7.57 -3.82
N GLY A 437 -3.24 -7.12 -4.80
CA GLY A 437 -2.72 -6.41 -5.96
C GLY A 437 -1.61 -7.21 -6.64
N SER A 438 -0.48 -6.55 -6.91
CA SER A 438 0.72 -7.19 -7.47
C SER A 438 1.51 -8.08 -6.51
N GLY A 439 1.03 -8.30 -5.28
CA GLY A 439 1.66 -9.20 -4.31
C GLY A 439 2.78 -8.56 -3.49
N ALA A 440 2.75 -7.24 -3.28
CA ALA A 440 3.77 -6.53 -2.51
C ALA A 440 3.94 -7.08 -1.08
N PHE A 441 2.86 -7.25 -0.32
CA PHE A 441 2.91 -7.82 1.03
C PHE A 441 3.25 -9.31 1.08
N PRO A 442 2.66 -10.19 0.22
CA PRO A 442 3.11 -11.57 0.07
C PRO A 442 4.62 -11.72 -0.15
N MET A 443 5.20 -10.92 -1.06
CA MET A 443 6.63 -10.96 -1.37
C MET A 443 7.49 -10.34 -0.26
N GLY A 444 7.05 -9.24 0.36
CA GLY A 444 7.72 -8.66 1.52
C GLY A 444 7.78 -9.63 2.70
N ALA A 445 6.68 -10.34 2.97
CA ALA A 445 6.62 -11.39 3.99
C ALA A 445 7.56 -12.55 3.67
N LEU A 446 7.60 -13.02 2.42
CA LEU A 446 8.56 -14.01 1.97
C LEU A 446 9.99 -13.55 2.30
N HIS A 447 10.40 -12.38 1.82
CA HIS A 447 11.78 -11.89 2.00
C HIS A 447 12.18 -11.75 3.46
N LYS A 448 11.33 -11.15 4.31
CA LYS A 448 11.62 -10.99 5.74
C LYS A 448 11.75 -12.33 6.46
N ILE A 449 10.92 -13.33 6.13
CA ILE A 449 11.06 -14.68 6.68
C ILE A 449 12.38 -15.31 6.22
N ILE A 450 12.76 -15.18 4.95
CA ILE A 450 14.04 -15.72 4.43
C ILE A 450 15.24 -15.12 5.17
N ILE A 451 15.26 -13.81 5.38
CA ILE A 451 16.34 -13.12 6.13
C ILE A 451 16.46 -13.71 7.55
N ALA A 452 15.33 -13.95 8.22
CA ALA A 452 15.35 -14.58 9.54
C ALA A 452 15.87 -16.03 9.47
N LEU A 453 15.41 -16.83 8.51
CA LEU A 453 15.83 -18.23 8.35
C LEU A 453 17.30 -18.39 8.00
N GLN A 454 17.87 -17.47 7.20
CA GLN A 454 19.30 -17.43 6.89
C GLN A 454 20.18 -17.29 8.15
N LYS A 455 19.65 -16.64 9.20
CA LYS A 455 20.37 -16.45 10.48
C LYS A 455 20.07 -17.56 11.49
N LEU A 456 18.83 -18.05 11.51
CA LEU A 456 18.38 -19.07 12.47
C LEU A 456 18.86 -20.48 12.10
N ASP A 457 18.93 -20.78 10.80
CA ASP A 457 19.32 -22.09 10.27
C ASP A 457 20.13 -21.92 8.96
N PRO A 458 21.40 -21.45 9.03
CA PRO A 458 22.19 -21.05 7.85
C PRO A 458 22.32 -22.10 6.74
N ASP A 459 22.36 -23.39 7.10
CA ASP A 459 22.47 -24.51 6.14
C ASP A 459 21.09 -25.08 5.71
N ALA A 460 20.00 -24.46 6.18
CA ALA A 460 18.62 -24.95 6.00
C ALA A 460 18.41 -26.40 6.47
N SER A 461 19.21 -26.88 7.43
CA SER A 461 19.18 -28.28 7.87
C SER A 461 17.88 -28.60 8.61
N TRP A 462 17.49 -27.72 9.54
CA TRP A 462 16.24 -27.86 10.27
C TRP A 462 15.04 -27.71 9.32
N TRP A 463 15.10 -26.71 8.45
CA TRP A 463 14.01 -26.39 7.52
C TRP A 463 13.76 -27.53 6.52
N LYS A 464 14.83 -28.11 5.95
CA LYS A 464 14.77 -29.32 5.11
C LYS A 464 14.10 -30.47 5.85
N GLN A 465 14.52 -30.75 7.08
CA GLN A 465 13.97 -31.84 7.86
C GLN A 465 12.47 -31.65 8.14
N LYS A 466 12.04 -30.46 8.55
CA LYS A 466 10.62 -30.16 8.81
C LYS A 466 9.74 -30.36 7.57
N GLN A 467 10.23 -29.93 6.40
CA GLN A 467 9.51 -30.14 5.14
C GLN A 467 9.33 -31.63 4.81
N ILE A 468 10.38 -32.45 5.02
CA ILE A 468 10.32 -33.89 4.78
C ILE A 468 9.38 -34.57 5.79
N GLU A 469 9.38 -34.14 7.05
CA GLU A 469 8.51 -34.70 8.09
C GLU A 469 7.02 -34.50 7.78
N ASN A 470 6.66 -33.35 7.21
CA ASN A 470 5.30 -32.97 6.84
C ASN A 470 4.72 -33.78 5.66
N VAL A 471 5.54 -34.56 4.94
CA VAL A 471 5.06 -35.41 3.84
C VAL A 471 4.57 -36.75 4.41
N PRO A 472 3.30 -37.16 4.28
CA PRO A 472 2.80 -38.37 4.93
C PRO A 472 3.32 -39.69 4.32
N ASN A 473 3.72 -39.70 3.04
CA ASN A 473 4.10 -40.92 2.32
C ASN A 473 5.63 -41.15 2.31
N ALA A 474 6.10 -42.33 2.73
CA ALA A 474 7.52 -42.70 2.78
C ALA A 474 8.24 -42.63 1.42
N LEU A 475 7.57 -42.99 0.32
CA LEU A 475 8.16 -42.88 -1.02
C LEU A 475 8.31 -41.41 -1.44
N ALA A 476 7.30 -40.59 -1.17
CA ALA A 476 7.34 -39.15 -1.44
C ALA A 476 8.34 -38.42 -0.53
N LYS A 477 8.54 -38.89 0.72
CA LYS A 477 9.62 -38.40 1.60
C LYS A 477 10.99 -38.63 0.98
N GLN A 478 11.23 -39.83 0.45
CA GLN A 478 12.51 -40.15 -0.18
C GLN A 478 12.74 -39.32 -1.45
N MET A 479 11.72 -39.16 -2.29
CA MET A 479 11.80 -38.32 -3.48
C MET A 479 12.01 -36.84 -3.14
N LEU A 480 11.31 -36.31 -2.13
CA LEU A 480 11.51 -34.94 -1.67
C LEU A 480 12.90 -34.75 -1.07
N LYS A 481 13.41 -35.73 -0.31
CA LYS A 481 14.75 -35.68 0.26
C LYS A 481 15.83 -35.63 -0.82
N GLU A 482 15.78 -36.57 -1.78
CA GLU A 482 16.68 -36.58 -2.94
C GLU A 482 16.59 -35.28 -3.74
N LYS A 483 15.39 -34.69 -3.81
CA LYS A 483 15.15 -33.39 -4.46
C LYS A 483 15.73 -32.21 -3.68
N LEU A 484 15.67 -32.18 -2.35
CA LEU A 484 16.16 -31.06 -1.53
C LEU A 484 17.67 -31.11 -1.24
N ASP A 485 18.29 -32.29 -1.37
CA ASP A 485 19.72 -32.48 -1.10
C ASP A 485 20.62 -31.82 -2.17
N GLY A 486 20.12 -31.63 -3.40
CA GLY A 486 20.84 -30.98 -4.51
C GLY A 486 20.62 -29.46 -4.64
N GLU A 487 19.75 -28.87 -3.83
CA GLU A 487 19.26 -27.49 -4.03
C GLU A 487 19.91 -26.48 -3.09
N SER A 488 19.91 -25.22 -3.52
CA SER A 488 20.37 -24.10 -2.69
C SER A 488 19.51 -23.96 -1.44
N ALA A 489 20.13 -23.60 -0.31
CA ALA A 489 19.43 -23.42 0.96
C ALA A 489 18.28 -22.40 0.84
N ASP A 490 18.48 -21.33 0.07
CA ASP A 490 17.49 -20.28 -0.13
C ASP A 490 16.30 -20.73 -0.99
N TYR A 491 16.52 -21.52 -2.05
CA TYR A 491 15.44 -22.14 -2.81
C TYR A 491 14.53 -22.98 -1.90
N VAL A 492 15.13 -23.82 -1.06
CA VAL A 492 14.38 -24.69 -0.13
C VAL A 492 13.58 -23.87 0.88
N ARG A 493 14.16 -22.78 1.41
CA ARG A 493 13.46 -21.87 2.31
C ARG A 493 12.28 -21.21 1.59
N LYS A 494 12.50 -20.60 0.42
CA LYS A 494 11.46 -19.88 -0.35
C LYS A 494 10.32 -20.79 -0.73
N LEU A 495 10.60 -21.98 -1.24
CA LEU A 495 9.57 -22.95 -1.60
C LEU A 495 8.71 -23.30 -0.38
N GLY A 496 9.33 -23.59 0.76
CA GLY A 496 8.62 -23.92 2.00
C GLY A 496 7.72 -22.78 2.50
N VAL A 497 8.21 -21.53 2.47
CA VAL A 497 7.45 -20.35 2.91
C VAL A 497 6.27 -20.07 1.96
N ILE A 498 6.49 -20.07 0.64
CA ILE A 498 5.41 -19.87 -0.34
C ILE A 498 4.33 -20.95 -0.18
N GLN A 499 4.72 -22.21 -0.02
CA GLN A 499 3.81 -23.34 0.08
C GLN A 499 3.01 -23.36 1.39
N ASN A 500 3.57 -22.91 2.51
CA ASN A 500 2.92 -23.07 3.80
C ASN A 500 2.33 -21.76 4.34
N SER A 501 2.93 -20.62 4.03
CA SER A 501 2.71 -19.38 4.79
C SER A 501 2.06 -18.26 4.00
N ILE A 502 2.28 -18.19 2.69
CA ILE A 502 1.82 -17.04 1.88
C ILE A 502 0.48 -17.34 1.20
N TYR A 503 -0.47 -16.41 1.33
CA TYR A 503 -1.79 -16.43 0.71
C TYR A 503 -2.20 -15.02 0.26
N GLY A 504 -2.83 -14.89 -0.91
CA GLY A 504 -3.28 -13.61 -1.46
C GLY A 504 -4.60 -13.73 -2.22
N VAL A 505 -5.49 -12.75 -2.06
CA VAL A 505 -6.76 -12.65 -2.78
C VAL A 505 -6.84 -11.31 -3.48
N ASP A 506 -7.28 -11.31 -4.74
CA ASP A 506 -7.64 -10.09 -5.44
C ASP A 506 -8.91 -10.29 -6.29
N ILE A 507 -9.69 -9.24 -6.50
CA ILE A 507 -10.87 -9.32 -7.37
C ILE A 507 -10.49 -9.33 -8.86
N GLN A 508 -9.32 -8.79 -9.21
CA GLN A 508 -8.83 -8.69 -10.58
C GLN A 508 -7.95 -9.90 -10.92
N PRO A 509 -8.30 -10.72 -11.94
CA PRO A 509 -7.49 -11.89 -12.33
C PRO A 509 -6.02 -11.55 -12.61
N ILE A 510 -5.78 -10.40 -13.25
CA ILE A 510 -4.44 -9.93 -13.62
C ILE A 510 -3.58 -9.68 -12.37
N ALA A 511 -4.14 -9.12 -11.30
CA ALA A 511 -3.41 -8.88 -10.04
C ALA A 511 -2.89 -10.20 -9.44
N SER A 512 -3.76 -11.21 -9.38
CA SER A 512 -3.40 -12.57 -8.97
C SER A 512 -2.33 -13.20 -9.89
N GLU A 513 -2.40 -12.96 -11.21
CA GLU A 513 -1.37 -13.42 -12.16
C GLU A 513 0.00 -12.80 -11.92
N ILE A 514 0.06 -11.49 -11.63
CA ILE A 514 1.31 -10.80 -11.33
C ILE A 514 1.92 -11.33 -10.02
N SER A 515 1.09 -11.54 -9.00
CA SER A 515 1.53 -12.11 -7.72
C SER A 515 2.15 -13.50 -7.90
N LYS A 516 1.53 -14.35 -8.75
CA LYS A 516 2.08 -15.65 -9.14
C LYS A 516 3.40 -15.51 -9.88
N LEU A 517 3.48 -14.59 -10.85
CA LEU A 517 4.66 -14.36 -11.67
C LEU A 517 5.87 -13.90 -10.83
N ARG A 518 5.65 -12.98 -9.87
CA ARG A 518 6.71 -12.54 -8.94
C ARG A 518 7.18 -13.66 -8.02
N SER A 519 6.25 -14.48 -7.53
CA SER A 519 6.60 -15.67 -6.73
C SER A 519 7.47 -16.64 -7.53
N PHE A 520 7.19 -16.83 -8.82
CA PHE A 520 8.00 -17.67 -9.70
C PHE A 520 9.39 -17.08 -9.97
N LEU A 521 9.49 -15.79 -10.26
CA LEU A 521 10.80 -15.15 -10.43
C LEU A 521 11.65 -15.32 -9.16
N SER A 522 11.07 -15.07 -7.98
CA SER A 522 11.75 -15.25 -6.69
C SER A 522 12.35 -16.64 -6.49
N LEU A 523 11.67 -17.69 -6.98
CA LEU A 523 12.16 -19.07 -6.94
C LEU A 523 13.26 -19.32 -7.98
N VAL A 524 13.02 -18.93 -9.24
CA VAL A 524 13.96 -19.17 -10.34
C VAL A 524 15.30 -18.50 -10.04
N ILE A 525 15.34 -17.33 -9.40
CA ILE A 525 16.58 -16.59 -9.09
C ILE A 525 17.60 -17.43 -8.30
N ASP A 526 17.14 -18.26 -7.37
CA ASP A 526 17.99 -19.02 -6.45
C ASP A 526 18.40 -20.40 -6.99
N GLU A 527 17.90 -20.79 -8.16
CA GLU A 527 18.28 -22.04 -8.80
C GLU A 527 19.66 -21.92 -9.49
N THR A 528 20.46 -22.97 -9.37
CA THR A 528 21.76 -23.06 -10.05
C THR A 528 21.57 -23.72 -11.41
N ILE A 529 22.08 -23.09 -12.47
CA ILE A 529 21.98 -23.64 -13.83
C ILE A 529 23.17 -24.55 -14.09
N ILE A 530 22.90 -25.81 -14.37
CA ILE A 530 23.91 -26.82 -14.69
C ILE A 530 23.66 -27.27 -16.14
N ASP A 531 24.48 -26.80 -17.07
CA ASP A 531 24.23 -26.91 -18.51
C ASP A 531 24.02 -28.36 -19.01
N ASP A 532 24.73 -29.31 -18.43
CA ASP A 532 24.70 -30.73 -18.83
C ASP A 532 23.68 -31.59 -18.05
N ALA A 533 22.98 -31.02 -17.06
CA ALA A 533 22.02 -31.76 -16.24
C ALA A 533 20.66 -31.90 -16.94
N ASP A 534 19.85 -32.89 -16.52
CA ASP A 534 18.45 -32.98 -16.95
C ASP A 534 17.72 -31.69 -16.60
N ASN A 535 16.95 -31.16 -17.56
CA ASN A 535 16.31 -29.85 -17.47
C ASN A 535 17.24 -28.68 -17.07
N ARG A 536 18.56 -28.81 -17.31
CA ARG A 536 19.61 -27.88 -16.87
C ARG A 536 19.67 -27.62 -15.36
N GLY A 537 19.24 -28.58 -14.56
CA GLY A 537 19.17 -28.46 -13.10
C GLY A 537 18.01 -27.58 -12.60
N ILE A 538 17.14 -27.10 -13.48
CA ILE A 538 15.99 -26.27 -13.14
C ILE A 538 14.80 -27.14 -12.74
N GLN A 539 14.13 -26.79 -11.66
CA GLN A 539 12.94 -27.49 -11.20
C GLN A 539 11.67 -26.95 -11.86
N ALA A 540 10.67 -27.83 -11.96
CA ALA A 540 9.34 -27.43 -12.36
C ALA A 540 8.74 -26.48 -11.31
N LEU A 541 8.19 -25.34 -11.75
CA LEU A 541 7.58 -24.36 -10.85
C LEU A 541 6.32 -24.94 -10.19
N PRO A 542 6.01 -24.53 -8.95
CA PRO A 542 4.81 -24.97 -8.27
C PRO A 542 3.55 -24.41 -8.94
N ASN A 543 2.42 -25.08 -8.78
CA ASN A 543 1.12 -24.50 -9.11
C ASN A 543 0.67 -23.63 -7.94
N LEU A 544 0.17 -22.42 -8.21
CA LEU A 544 -0.12 -21.38 -7.19
C LEU A 544 -1.59 -20.92 -7.19
N GLU A 545 -2.47 -21.62 -7.89
CA GLU A 545 -3.90 -21.31 -8.05
C GLU A 545 -4.66 -21.36 -6.71
N PHE A 546 -4.19 -22.19 -5.77
CA PHE A 546 -4.70 -22.26 -4.39
C PHE A 546 -3.85 -21.42 -3.42
N LYS A 547 -3.04 -20.49 -3.90
CA LYS A 547 -2.27 -19.52 -3.09
C LYS A 547 -2.67 -18.10 -3.40
N PHE A 548 -2.82 -17.79 -4.68
CA PHE A 548 -3.32 -16.52 -5.18
C PHE A 548 -4.68 -16.75 -5.85
N VAL A 549 -5.74 -16.37 -5.16
CA VAL A 549 -7.13 -16.64 -5.57
C VAL A 549 -7.77 -15.37 -6.09
N THR A 550 -8.50 -15.51 -7.21
CA THR A 550 -9.25 -14.38 -7.78
C THR A 550 -10.70 -14.40 -7.29
N ALA A 551 -11.03 -13.55 -6.31
CA ALA A 551 -12.35 -13.54 -5.67
C ALA A 551 -12.71 -12.18 -5.03
N ASN A 552 -14.01 -11.95 -4.82
CA ASN A 552 -14.48 -10.86 -3.96
C ASN A 552 -14.37 -11.27 -2.48
N THR A 553 -13.36 -10.75 -1.80
CA THR A 553 -13.08 -11.03 -0.38
C THR A 553 -14.22 -10.63 0.58
N LEU A 554 -15.03 -9.64 0.21
CA LEU A 554 -16.07 -9.08 1.08
C LEU A 554 -17.35 -9.93 1.16
N ILE A 555 -17.57 -10.85 0.21
CA ILE A 555 -18.75 -11.71 0.18
C ILE A 555 -18.33 -13.11 0.64
N GLY A 556 -18.99 -13.61 1.69
CA GLY A 556 -18.74 -14.95 2.22
C GLY A 556 -19.57 -16.02 1.53
N LEU A 557 -19.20 -17.28 1.75
CA LEU A 557 -20.05 -18.42 1.45
C LEU A 557 -21.23 -18.45 2.42
N GLU A 558 -22.46 -18.67 1.93
CA GLU A 558 -23.65 -18.77 2.78
C GLU A 558 -23.56 -19.90 3.80
N GLU A 559 -24.06 -19.68 5.03
CA GLU A 559 -24.08 -20.70 6.07
C GLU A 559 -25.01 -21.88 5.72
N LYS A 560 -24.61 -23.08 6.14
CA LYS A 560 -25.43 -24.29 6.00
C LYS A 560 -26.59 -24.22 7.00
N GLN A 561 -27.82 -24.01 6.54
CA GLN A 561 -28.99 -24.11 7.42
C GLN A 561 -29.25 -25.58 7.75
N GLN A 562 -29.10 -25.96 9.02
CA GLN A 562 -29.55 -27.26 9.50
C GLN A 562 -31.08 -27.28 9.50
N ALA A 563 -31.68 -27.98 8.54
CA ALA A 563 -33.11 -28.31 8.63
C ALA A 563 -33.33 -29.19 9.88
N GLN A 564 -34.30 -28.82 10.72
CA GLN A 564 -34.71 -29.68 11.84
C GLN A 564 -35.10 -31.08 11.30
N GLY A 565 -34.28 -32.08 11.60
CA GLY A 565 -34.48 -33.47 11.16
C GLY A 565 -33.64 -33.95 9.97
N ALA A 566 -32.77 -33.11 9.38
CA ALA A 566 -31.80 -33.58 8.39
C ALA A 566 -30.60 -34.23 9.11
N PHE A 567 -30.34 -35.51 8.84
CA PHE A 567 -29.12 -36.19 9.26
C PHE A 567 -27.92 -35.53 8.56
N ASP A 568 -26.99 -34.98 9.34
CA ASP A 568 -25.69 -34.57 8.82
C ASP A 568 -24.91 -35.84 8.49
N PHE A 569 -24.70 -36.08 7.20
CA PHE A 569 -24.14 -37.36 6.75
C PHE A 569 -22.64 -37.50 7.00
N GLY A 570 -21.95 -36.59 7.70
CA GLY A 570 -20.50 -36.65 8.02
C GLY A 570 -19.54 -36.72 6.81
N GLN A 571 -20.06 -36.96 5.61
CA GLN A 571 -19.32 -37.17 4.37
C GLN A 571 -18.84 -35.87 3.75
N THR A 572 -19.47 -34.73 4.06
CA THR A 572 -19.05 -33.44 3.48
C THR A 572 -17.70 -33.00 4.04
N ASP A 573 -17.45 -33.22 5.33
CA ASP A 573 -16.15 -32.91 5.96
C ASP A 573 -15.05 -33.83 5.42
N GLU A 574 -15.33 -35.13 5.24
CA GLU A 574 -14.40 -36.07 4.59
C GLU A 574 -14.06 -35.65 3.15
N LEU A 575 -15.06 -35.22 2.37
CA LEU A 575 -14.84 -34.72 1.00
C LEU A 575 -14.04 -33.41 0.99
N GLN A 576 -14.21 -32.56 2.00
CA GLN A 576 -13.42 -31.33 2.14
C GLN A 576 -11.96 -31.64 2.50
N ASP A 577 -11.70 -32.60 3.37
CA ASP A 577 -10.34 -33.09 3.67
C ASP A 577 -9.68 -33.73 2.44
N GLN A 578 -10.46 -34.40 1.58
CA GLN A 578 -9.98 -34.86 0.28
C GLN A 578 -9.60 -33.69 -0.64
N LEU A 579 -10.42 -32.64 -0.72
CA LEU A 579 -10.06 -31.43 -1.47
C LEU A 579 -8.79 -30.78 -0.94
N LYS A 580 -8.61 -30.72 0.39
CA LYS A 580 -7.38 -30.21 1.02
C LYS A 580 -6.16 -31.05 0.60
N THR A 581 -6.30 -32.37 0.58
CA THR A 581 -5.24 -33.29 0.12
C THR A 581 -4.91 -33.05 -1.36
N ILE A 582 -5.92 -32.91 -2.22
CA ILE A 582 -5.74 -32.63 -3.65
C ILE A 582 -5.03 -31.30 -3.86
N ARG A 583 -5.40 -30.23 -3.13
CA ARG A 583 -4.73 -28.92 -3.22
C ARG A 583 -3.24 -29.05 -2.92
N ASN A 584 -2.89 -29.75 -1.85
CA ASN A 584 -1.50 -29.97 -1.45
C ASN A 584 -0.71 -30.77 -2.50
N GLN A 585 -1.31 -31.81 -3.08
CA GLN A 585 -0.69 -32.59 -4.16
C GLN A 585 -0.56 -31.78 -5.46
N TYR A 586 -1.57 -30.97 -5.77
CA TYR A 586 -1.62 -30.14 -6.97
C TYR A 586 -0.47 -29.12 -6.99
N LEU A 587 -0.04 -28.59 -5.84
CA LEU A 587 1.06 -27.61 -5.76
C LEU A 587 2.34 -28.05 -6.51
N GLN A 588 2.66 -29.34 -6.58
CA GLN A 588 3.86 -29.84 -7.27
C GLN A 588 3.56 -30.73 -8.48
N ALA A 589 2.28 -30.91 -8.83
CA ALA A 589 1.88 -31.78 -9.93
C ALA A 589 2.19 -31.17 -11.31
N TYR A 590 2.50 -32.04 -12.27
CA TYR A 590 2.69 -31.68 -13.68
C TYR A 590 2.19 -32.79 -14.61
N GLY A 591 1.98 -32.47 -15.89
CA GLY A 591 1.59 -33.45 -16.91
C GLY A 591 0.25 -34.16 -16.59
N GLU A 592 0.22 -35.49 -16.74
CA GLU A 592 -1.00 -36.30 -16.55
C GLU A 592 -1.51 -36.28 -15.11
N GLU A 593 -0.62 -36.27 -14.11
CA GLU A 593 -1.00 -36.21 -12.70
C GLU A 593 -1.75 -34.91 -12.40
N LYS A 594 -1.26 -33.78 -12.91
CA LYS A 594 -1.93 -32.48 -12.79
C LYS A 594 -3.35 -32.53 -13.37
N ASN A 595 -3.51 -33.07 -14.57
CA ASN A 595 -4.81 -33.19 -15.23
C ASN A 595 -5.76 -34.13 -14.47
N LYS A 596 -5.23 -35.22 -13.91
CA LYS A 596 -6.00 -36.13 -13.07
C LYS A 596 -6.49 -35.41 -11.80
N LEU A 597 -5.62 -34.68 -11.10
CA LEU A 597 -5.99 -33.93 -9.90
C LEU A 597 -7.03 -32.83 -10.18
N LYS A 598 -6.94 -32.14 -11.32
CA LYS A 598 -7.99 -31.19 -11.76
C LYS A 598 -9.35 -31.89 -11.88
N LYS A 599 -9.39 -33.04 -12.55
CA LYS A 599 -10.62 -33.81 -12.71
C LYS A 599 -11.14 -34.36 -11.38
N ASP A 600 -10.26 -34.89 -10.54
CA ASP A 600 -10.62 -35.41 -9.21
C ASP A 600 -11.20 -34.29 -8.33
N PHE A 601 -10.66 -33.06 -8.43
CA PHE A 601 -11.20 -31.87 -7.77
C PHE A 601 -12.62 -31.57 -8.26
N ASP A 602 -12.84 -31.48 -9.58
CA ASP A 602 -14.15 -31.19 -10.17
C ASP A 602 -15.21 -32.26 -9.81
N ASP A 603 -14.79 -33.53 -9.80
CA ASP A 603 -15.64 -34.67 -9.42
C ASP A 603 -16.05 -34.58 -7.94
N ILE A 604 -15.13 -34.23 -7.04
CA ILE A 604 -15.45 -34.04 -5.62
C ILE A 604 -16.31 -32.79 -5.40
N GLN A 605 -16.01 -31.67 -6.05
CA GLN A 605 -16.84 -30.46 -5.99
C GLN A 605 -18.27 -30.76 -6.45
N THR A 606 -18.44 -31.53 -7.51
CA THR A 606 -19.75 -31.98 -8.01
C THR A 606 -20.46 -32.90 -7.02
N LYS A 607 -19.74 -33.78 -6.32
CA LYS A 607 -20.31 -34.61 -5.24
C LYS A 607 -20.81 -33.76 -4.09
N ILE A 608 -20.02 -32.79 -3.62
CA ILE A 608 -20.42 -31.90 -2.54
C ILE A 608 -21.64 -31.07 -2.96
N LEU A 609 -21.65 -30.55 -4.18
CA LEU A 609 -22.81 -29.82 -4.74
C LEU A 609 -24.08 -30.67 -4.71
N LYS A 610 -24.01 -31.94 -5.13
CA LYS A 610 -25.16 -32.85 -5.10
C LYS A 610 -25.63 -33.13 -3.67
N GLN A 611 -24.71 -33.28 -2.72
CA GLN A 611 -25.05 -33.47 -1.31
C GLN A 611 -25.73 -32.23 -0.71
N GLU A 612 -25.23 -31.03 -1.00
CA GLU A 612 -25.82 -29.77 -0.54
C GLU A 612 -27.25 -29.60 -1.10
N ILE A 613 -27.48 -29.88 -2.39
CA ILE A 613 -28.83 -29.83 -2.99
C ILE A 613 -29.75 -30.88 -2.35
N ALA A 614 -29.28 -32.12 -2.14
CA ALA A 614 -30.06 -33.19 -1.56
C ALA A 614 -30.39 -32.98 -0.07
N GLY A 615 -29.48 -32.31 0.66
CA GLY A 615 -29.63 -31.99 2.09
C GLY A 615 -30.52 -30.78 2.38
N GLY A 616 -31.19 -30.21 1.38
CA GLY A 616 -32.01 -29.01 1.53
C GLY A 616 -31.19 -27.72 1.61
N GLY A 617 -29.95 -27.72 1.12
CA GLY A 617 -29.12 -26.53 1.02
C GLY A 617 -29.85 -25.41 0.27
N GLN A 618 -29.72 -24.19 0.78
CA GLN A 618 -30.23 -22.98 0.11
C GLN A 618 -29.71 -22.96 -1.33
N ASN A 619 -30.58 -22.60 -2.28
CA ASN A 619 -30.20 -22.50 -3.69
C ASN A 619 -28.95 -21.62 -3.88
N LYS A 620 -28.77 -20.58 -3.05
CA LYS A 620 -27.66 -19.63 -3.20
C LYS A 620 -26.30 -20.19 -2.74
N ARG A 621 -26.18 -20.88 -1.60
CA ARG A 621 -24.95 -21.61 -1.22
C ARG A 621 -24.51 -22.62 -2.29
N ALA A 622 -25.44 -23.43 -2.80
CA ALA A 622 -25.15 -24.42 -3.83
C ALA A 622 -24.66 -23.75 -5.13
N LEU A 623 -25.30 -22.64 -5.53
CA LEU A 623 -24.87 -21.84 -6.69
C LEU A 623 -23.48 -21.21 -6.48
N GLN A 624 -23.16 -20.75 -5.28
CA GLN A 624 -21.82 -20.25 -4.94
C GLN A 624 -20.76 -21.35 -5.11
N LEU A 625 -20.99 -22.54 -4.55
CA LEU A 625 -20.04 -23.66 -4.68
C LEU A 625 -19.81 -24.07 -6.14
N ALA A 626 -20.87 -24.02 -6.97
CA ALA A 626 -20.78 -24.34 -8.40
C ALA A 626 -20.12 -23.24 -9.24
N SER A 627 -20.10 -21.98 -8.77
CA SER A 627 -19.53 -20.85 -9.52
C SER A 627 -18.01 -20.80 -9.47
N TRP A 628 -17.40 -21.36 -8.43
CA TRP A 628 -15.96 -21.28 -8.25
C TRP A 628 -15.24 -22.30 -9.12
N LYS A 629 -14.43 -21.80 -10.06
CA LYS A 629 -13.57 -22.57 -10.96
C LYS A 629 -12.11 -22.23 -10.69
N PRO A 630 -11.40 -22.96 -9.80
CA PRO A 630 -10.04 -22.60 -9.39
C PRO A 630 -9.00 -22.69 -10.52
N PHE A 631 -9.29 -23.43 -11.58
CA PHE A 631 -8.39 -23.63 -12.71
C PHE A 631 -8.70 -22.72 -13.91
N SER A 632 -9.65 -21.78 -13.76
CA SER A 632 -9.93 -20.74 -14.76
C SER A 632 -9.39 -19.39 -14.30
N ASN A 633 -9.29 -18.46 -15.25
CA ASN A 633 -8.91 -17.07 -15.00
C ASN A 633 -10.10 -16.16 -14.67
N GLU A 634 -11.24 -16.74 -14.26
CA GLU A 634 -12.46 -15.98 -13.94
C GLU A 634 -12.42 -15.51 -12.47
N SER A 635 -12.86 -14.28 -12.23
CA SER A 635 -13.06 -13.79 -10.87
C SER A 635 -14.33 -14.39 -10.27
N ASN A 636 -14.23 -14.86 -9.03
CA ASN A 636 -15.38 -15.39 -8.30
C ASN A 636 -16.06 -14.33 -7.43
N THR A 637 -17.37 -14.41 -7.26
CA THR A 637 -18.17 -13.39 -6.54
C THR A 637 -18.12 -13.53 -5.01
N TRP A 638 -17.47 -14.56 -4.47
CA TRP A 638 -17.39 -14.83 -3.04
C TRP A 638 -16.02 -15.41 -2.67
N PHE A 639 -15.67 -15.32 -1.39
CA PHE A 639 -14.43 -15.83 -0.83
C PHE A 639 -14.66 -16.52 0.51
N ASP A 640 -14.15 -17.76 0.61
CA ASP A 640 -14.08 -18.51 1.87
C ASP A 640 -12.69 -19.15 2.00
N PRO A 641 -11.96 -18.88 3.09
CA PRO A 641 -10.58 -19.31 3.22
C PRO A 641 -10.44 -20.83 3.40
N TYR A 642 -11.42 -21.48 4.03
CA TYR A 642 -11.36 -22.92 4.23
C TYR A 642 -11.61 -23.67 2.91
N TRP A 643 -12.62 -23.23 2.16
CA TRP A 643 -12.91 -23.78 0.84
C TRP A 643 -11.84 -23.47 -0.20
N MET A 644 -11.21 -22.30 -0.15
CA MET A 644 -10.25 -21.91 -1.19
C MET A 644 -8.81 -22.31 -0.84
N TYR A 645 -8.43 -22.25 0.44
CA TYR A 645 -7.07 -22.53 0.90
C TYR A 645 -6.94 -23.76 1.80
N GLY A 646 -8.03 -24.26 2.39
CA GLY A 646 -7.95 -25.29 3.43
C GLY A 646 -7.46 -24.73 4.77
N VAL A 647 -7.58 -23.41 4.96
CA VAL A 647 -7.16 -22.65 6.14
C VAL A 647 -8.38 -21.94 6.70
N GLU A 648 -8.71 -22.16 7.97
CA GLU A 648 -9.87 -21.50 8.58
C GLU A 648 -9.59 -20.04 8.95
N LYS A 649 -8.40 -19.79 9.51
CA LYS A 649 -7.97 -18.49 10.06
C LYS A 649 -6.48 -18.28 9.81
N PHE A 650 -6.09 -17.01 9.79
CA PHE A 650 -4.72 -16.59 9.53
C PHE A 650 -4.09 -15.99 10.78
N ASP A 651 -2.79 -16.21 10.96
CA ASP A 651 -2.04 -15.59 12.07
C ASP A 651 -1.77 -14.11 11.78
N ILE A 652 -1.58 -13.75 10.51
CA ILE A 652 -1.38 -12.38 10.08
C ILE A 652 -2.33 -12.10 8.90
N VAL A 653 -3.11 -11.04 9.01
CA VAL A 653 -3.81 -10.45 7.86
C VAL A 653 -3.21 -9.07 7.62
N ILE A 654 -2.72 -8.82 6.42
CA ILE A 654 -1.95 -7.63 6.08
C ILE A 654 -2.38 -7.11 4.71
N GLY A 655 -2.39 -5.79 4.48
CA GLY A 655 -2.71 -5.29 3.15
C GLY A 655 -3.00 -3.79 3.06
N ASN A 656 -3.25 -3.36 1.82
CA ASN A 656 -3.70 -2.01 1.49
C ASN A 656 -5.09 -2.09 0.82
N PRO A 657 -6.19 -2.11 1.60
CA PRO A 657 -7.54 -2.26 1.07
C PRO A 657 -7.97 -1.06 0.21
N PRO A 658 -8.94 -1.23 -0.72
CA PRO A 658 -9.37 -0.16 -1.64
C PRO A 658 -10.11 1.00 -0.95
N TYR A 659 -9.83 2.25 -1.36
CA TYR A 659 -10.35 3.48 -0.76
C TYR A 659 -11.55 4.09 -1.50
N VAL A 660 -12.55 3.27 -1.83
CA VAL A 660 -13.70 3.70 -2.65
C VAL A 660 -15.00 3.68 -1.83
N PHE A 661 -15.90 4.63 -2.09
CA PHE A 661 -17.24 4.58 -1.50
C PHE A 661 -18.06 3.48 -2.18
N THR A 662 -18.83 2.72 -1.40
CA THR A 662 -19.63 1.58 -1.90
C THR A 662 -20.63 1.91 -3.00
N ARG A 663 -21.01 3.18 -3.16
CA ARG A 663 -21.93 3.67 -4.21
C ARG A 663 -21.25 4.03 -5.53
N ASP A 664 -19.93 4.18 -5.52
CA ASP A 664 -19.14 4.60 -6.68
C ASP A 664 -18.55 3.35 -7.40
N VAL A 665 -18.87 2.15 -6.92
CA VAL A 665 -18.52 0.86 -7.53
C VAL A 665 -19.81 0.11 -7.84
N ASP A 666 -19.91 -0.40 -9.07
CA ASP A 666 -21.08 -1.16 -9.52
C ASP A 666 -21.02 -2.61 -8.99
N PHE A 667 -21.35 -2.79 -7.71
CA PHE A 667 -21.52 -4.12 -7.11
C PHE A 667 -22.98 -4.62 -7.18
N GLY A 668 -23.85 -3.93 -7.91
CA GLY A 668 -25.29 -4.16 -7.91
C GLY A 668 -26.02 -3.64 -6.65
N VAL A 669 -27.34 -3.52 -6.75
CA VAL A 669 -28.21 -3.00 -5.68
C VAL A 669 -28.12 -3.87 -4.41
N ASP A 670 -27.94 -5.19 -4.58
CA ASP A 670 -27.94 -6.18 -3.49
C ASP A 670 -26.68 -6.11 -2.60
N PHE A 671 -25.54 -5.61 -3.09
CA PHE A 671 -24.30 -5.60 -2.31
C PHE A 671 -24.37 -4.68 -1.11
N LYS A 672 -25.02 -3.53 -1.24
CA LYS A 672 -25.19 -2.58 -0.14
C LYS A 672 -26.03 -3.20 0.99
N ASP A 673 -27.09 -3.89 0.63
CA ASP A 673 -27.98 -4.55 1.58
C ASP A 673 -27.27 -5.73 2.24
N TYR A 674 -26.51 -6.51 1.45
CA TYR A 674 -25.62 -7.54 1.99
C TYR A 674 -24.64 -6.97 3.00
N VAL A 675 -23.90 -5.91 2.67
CA VAL A 675 -22.92 -5.30 3.59
C VAL A 675 -23.57 -4.84 4.88
N THR A 676 -24.74 -4.19 4.78
CA THR A 676 -25.49 -3.71 5.94
C THR A 676 -25.94 -4.88 6.83
N ASN A 677 -26.53 -5.92 6.24
CA ASN A 677 -27.02 -7.08 6.98
C ASN A 677 -25.88 -7.91 7.57
N GLU A 678 -24.83 -8.16 6.80
CA GLU A 678 -23.74 -9.05 7.16
C GLU A 678 -22.80 -8.42 8.20
N TYR A 679 -22.45 -7.14 8.04
CA TYR A 679 -21.39 -6.52 8.84
C TYR A 679 -21.91 -5.57 9.92
N PHE A 680 -23.08 -4.96 9.74
CA PHE A 680 -23.53 -3.87 10.62
C PHE A 680 -24.78 -4.21 11.44
N SER A 681 -25.67 -5.09 10.96
CA SER A 681 -26.95 -5.37 11.63
C SER A 681 -26.82 -5.95 13.05
N SER A 682 -25.73 -6.65 13.34
CA SER A 682 -25.45 -7.28 14.62
C SER A 682 -24.75 -6.35 15.64
N ILE A 683 -24.38 -5.14 15.24
CA ILE A 683 -23.66 -4.19 16.09
C ILE A 683 -24.66 -3.33 16.86
N SER A 684 -24.74 -3.54 18.18
CA SER A 684 -25.51 -2.68 19.08
C SER A 684 -24.67 -1.49 19.53
N LEU A 685 -25.17 -0.27 19.28
CA LEU A 685 -24.44 0.97 19.56
C LEU A 685 -24.88 1.59 20.90
N PRO A 686 -23.95 1.98 21.77
CA PRO A 686 -24.26 2.79 22.95
C PRO A 686 -24.65 4.24 22.60
N ASP A 687 -25.25 4.94 23.56
CA ASP A 687 -25.77 6.31 23.44
C ASP A 687 -24.76 7.37 22.95
N ARG A 688 -23.45 7.10 23.04
CA ARG A 688 -22.39 8.01 22.57
C ARG A 688 -22.21 8.01 21.05
N SER A 689 -22.82 7.06 20.32
CA SER A 689 -22.95 7.11 18.86
C SER A 689 -24.00 8.16 18.47
N ARG A 690 -23.54 9.27 17.91
CA ARG A 690 -24.40 10.39 17.52
C ARG A 690 -24.77 10.37 16.03
N ALA A 691 -24.02 9.65 15.20
CA ALA A 691 -24.24 9.63 13.74
C ALA A 691 -25.00 8.37 13.27
N ARG A 692 -25.03 7.29 14.06
CA ARG A 692 -25.74 6.02 13.77
C ARG A 692 -25.59 5.60 12.31
N GLN A 693 -24.34 5.57 11.83
CA GLN A 693 -23.96 5.27 10.45
C GLN A 693 -24.79 5.98 9.36
N ALA A 694 -25.12 7.25 9.55
CA ALA A 694 -25.73 8.07 8.50
C ALA A 694 -24.66 8.45 7.46
N GLY A 695 -24.41 7.61 6.44
CA GLY A 695 -23.46 7.96 5.38
C GLY A 695 -23.09 6.87 4.40
N LYS A 696 -22.24 7.25 3.43
CA LYS A 696 -21.65 6.35 2.43
C LYS A 696 -20.46 5.63 3.06
N ILE A 697 -20.54 4.31 3.15
CA ILE A 697 -19.48 3.46 3.70
C ILE A 697 -18.33 3.40 2.68
N ASN A 698 -17.10 3.53 3.15
CA ASN A 698 -15.91 3.30 2.34
C ASN A 698 -15.49 1.82 2.47
N LEU A 699 -15.04 1.19 1.38
CA LEU A 699 -14.72 -0.23 1.33
C LEU A 699 -13.64 -0.64 2.34
N PHE A 700 -12.60 0.19 2.58
CA PHE A 700 -11.57 -0.13 3.58
C PHE A 700 -12.17 -0.45 4.96
N ALA A 701 -13.30 0.18 5.28
CA ALA A 701 -13.97 0.04 6.56
C ALA A 701 -14.69 -1.32 6.67
N VAL A 702 -15.19 -1.86 5.55
CA VAL A 702 -15.74 -3.23 5.47
C VAL A 702 -14.60 -4.24 5.49
N PHE A 703 -13.48 -3.95 4.81
CA PHE A 703 -12.28 -4.79 4.85
C PHE A 703 -11.72 -4.93 6.26
N LEU A 704 -11.75 -3.89 7.11
CA LEU A 704 -11.38 -3.99 8.53
C LEU A 704 -12.23 -5.04 9.27
N LEU A 705 -13.55 -5.00 9.09
CA LEU A 705 -14.47 -5.95 9.71
C LEU A 705 -14.27 -7.38 9.17
N LYS A 706 -14.05 -7.53 7.85
CA LYS A 706 -13.75 -8.82 7.23
C LYS A 706 -12.39 -9.36 7.70
N GLY A 707 -11.35 -8.54 7.75
CA GLY A 707 -10.02 -8.90 8.21
C GLY A 707 -10.03 -9.42 9.65
N LYS A 708 -10.78 -8.76 10.54
CA LYS A 708 -11.04 -9.22 11.91
C LYS A 708 -11.72 -10.59 11.98
N ARG A 709 -12.56 -10.94 11.00
CA ARG A 709 -13.15 -12.29 10.89
C ARG A 709 -12.19 -13.32 10.30
N LEU A 710 -11.09 -12.92 9.69
CA LEU A 710 -10.10 -13.81 9.07
C LEU A 710 -8.92 -14.13 9.99
N ILE A 711 -8.61 -13.28 10.98
CA ILE A 711 -7.53 -13.54 11.94
C ILE A 711 -7.88 -14.65 12.95
N SER A 712 -6.87 -15.41 13.37
CA SER A 712 -6.93 -16.40 14.44
C SER A 712 -7.01 -15.72 15.81
N ASN A 713 -7.30 -16.46 16.89
CA ASN A 713 -7.45 -15.88 18.24
C ASN A 713 -6.20 -15.12 18.72
N LYS A 714 -5.00 -15.57 18.32
CA LYS A 714 -3.72 -14.90 18.62
C LYS A 714 -3.14 -14.14 17.43
N GLY A 715 -3.92 -13.99 16.35
CA GLY A 715 -3.48 -13.33 15.13
C GLY A 715 -3.58 -11.81 15.21
N SER A 716 -2.92 -11.15 14.26
CA SER A 716 -2.93 -9.70 14.11
C SER A 716 -3.39 -9.29 12.71
N LEU A 717 -4.12 -8.17 12.64
CA LEU A 717 -4.52 -7.50 11.42
C LEU A 717 -3.75 -6.18 11.33
N ILE A 718 -3.09 -5.89 10.20
CA ILE A 718 -2.50 -4.57 9.93
C ILE A 718 -2.91 -4.07 8.55
N TYR A 719 -3.49 -2.87 8.48
CA TYR A 719 -3.86 -2.26 7.20
C TYR A 719 -3.37 -0.83 7.07
N ILE A 720 -3.11 -0.44 5.82
CA ILE A 720 -3.01 0.97 5.41
C ILE A 720 -4.41 1.48 5.12
N ILE A 721 -4.87 2.48 5.87
CA ILE A 721 -6.22 3.03 5.71
C ILE A 721 -6.21 4.56 5.76
N PRO A 722 -7.20 5.25 5.17
CA PRO A 722 -7.28 6.70 5.26
C PRO A 722 -7.44 7.17 6.71
N ASN A 723 -6.79 8.27 7.08
CA ASN A 723 -6.84 8.80 8.46
C ASN A 723 -8.24 9.27 8.90
N ASN A 724 -9.19 9.38 7.96
CA ASN A 724 -10.56 9.75 8.24
C ASN A 724 -11.24 8.79 9.22
N ILE A 725 -10.76 7.55 9.36
CA ILE A 725 -11.22 6.59 10.37
C ILE A 725 -11.05 7.12 11.79
N LEU A 726 -10.02 7.94 12.06
CA LEU A 726 -9.74 8.46 13.41
C LEU A 726 -10.87 9.34 13.95
N ARG A 727 -11.57 10.08 13.06
CA ARG A 727 -12.48 11.17 13.46
C ARG A 727 -13.78 11.30 12.66
N GLY A 728 -13.85 10.74 11.46
CA GLY A 728 -15.03 10.85 10.60
C GLY A 728 -16.26 10.34 11.31
N THR A 729 -17.32 11.15 11.40
CA THR A 729 -18.53 10.79 12.14
C THR A 729 -19.23 9.57 11.56
N VAL A 730 -19.04 9.29 10.27
CA VAL A 730 -19.59 8.11 9.57
C VAL A 730 -18.97 6.78 10.02
N TYR A 731 -17.84 6.80 10.74
CA TYR A 731 -17.12 5.60 11.18
C TYR A 731 -17.26 5.32 12.68
N ASP A 732 -18.22 5.95 13.36
CA ASP A 732 -18.46 5.75 14.79
C ASP A 732 -18.74 4.28 15.14
N VAL A 733 -19.53 3.60 14.31
CA VAL A 733 -19.83 2.16 14.45
C VAL A 733 -18.60 1.29 14.36
N ILE A 734 -17.71 1.60 13.42
CA ILE A 734 -16.50 0.81 13.16
C ILE A 734 -15.49 1.05 14.28
N ARG A 735 -15.28 2.31 14.69
CA ARG A 735 -14.43 2.62 15.84
C ARG A 735 -14.94 1.94 17.11
N TYR A 736 -16.25 1.94 17.36
CA TYR A 736 -16.82 1.22 18.51
C TYR A 736 -16.54 -0.29 18.45
N GLU A 737 -16.82 -0.94 17.33
CA GLU A 737 -16.56 -2.38 17.18
C GLU A 737 -15.08 -2.73 17.40
N LEU A 738 -14.17 -1.90 16.87
CA LEU A 738 -12.73 -2.04 17.12
C LEU A 738 -12.39 -1.89 18.60
N LEU A 739 -12.85 -0.83 19.27
CA LEU A 739 -12.52 -0.60 20.68
C LEU A 739 -13.15 -1.64 21.62
N ALA A 740 -14.37 -2.07 21.32
CA ALA A 740 -15.13 -2.96 22.19
C ALA A 740 -14.63 -4.41 22.10
N ARG A 741 -14.21 -4.86 20.91
CA ARG A 741 -13.92 -6.28 20.66
C ARG A 741 -12.47 -6.56 20.26
N ASN A 742 -11.66 -5.54 20.05
CA ASN A 742 -10.28 -5.68 19.63
C ASN A 742 -9.33 -4.92 20.55
N GLU A 743 -8.07 -5.34 20.50
CA GLU A 743 -6.94 -4.62 21.06
C GLU A 743 -6.27 -3.88 19.92
N ILE A 744 -6.21 -2.56 19.99
CA ILE A 744 -5.42 -1.75 19.06
C ILE A 744 -3.98 -1.83 19.56
N GLN A 745 -3.11 -2.45 18.77
CA GLN A 745 -1.70 -2.63 19.12
C GLN A 745 -0.92 -1.38 18.76
N SER A 746 -1.12 -0.86 17.54
CA SER A 746 -0.45 0.35 17.09
C SER A 746 -1.28 1.20 16.13
N ILE A 747 -1.06 2.52 16.18
CA ILE A 747 -1.54 3.50 15.20
C ILE A 747 -0.35 4.35 14.75
N VAL A 748 -0.01 4.28 13.47
CA VAL A 748 1.06 5.07 12.86
C VAL A 748 0.44 6.08 11.90
N ASP A 749 0.51 7.37 12.22
CA ASP A 749 0.09 8.44 11.30
C ASP A 749 1.23 8.77 10.33
N LEU A 750 1.07 8.35 9.07
CA LEU A 750 2.07 8.55 8.02
C LEU A 750 2.10 10.00 7.50
N GLY A 751 1.15 10.85 7.91
CA GLY A 751 1.06 12.21 7.42
C GLY A 751 0.72 12.30 5.93
N GLU A 752 1.19 13.35 5.26
CA GLU A 752 0.96 13.62 3.84
C GLU A 752 2.16 13.20 2.98
N GLY A 753 1.92 12.89 1.71
CA GLY A 753 2.99 12.77 0.71
C GLY A 753 3.66 11.40 0.61
N VAL A 754 3.43 10.46 1.54
CA VAL A 754 3.95 9.08 1.47
C VAL A 754 3.50 8.37 0.20
N PHE A 755 2.27 8.62 -0.23
CA PHE A 755 1.77 8.17 -1.53
C PHE A 755 1.77 9.34 -2.50
N SER A 756 2.75 9.37 -3.42
CA SER A 756 3.00 10.46 -4.39
C SER A 756 1.82 10.89 -5.28
N LYS A 757 0.68 10.18 -5.20
CA LYS A 757 -0.55 10.41 -5.98
C LYS A 757 -1.83 10.49 -5.14
N VAL A 758 -1.76 10.36 -3.82
CA VAL A 758 -2.92 10.43 -2.91
C VAL A 758 -2.83 11.72 -2.11
N THR A 759 -3.84 12.59 -2.24
CA THR A 759 -3.93 13.84 -1.46
C THR A 759 -4.44 13.63 -0.04
N ALA A 760 -4.94 12.43 0.28
CA ALA A 760 -5.44 12.09 1.60
C ALA A 760 -4.35 11.45 2.46
N SER A 761 -4.18 11.93 3.69
CA SER A 761 -3.30 11.31 4.68
C SER A 761 -3.79 9.91 5.08
N THR A 762 -2.86 9.01 5.31
CA THR A 762 -3.10 7.59 5.64
C THR A 762 -2.49 7.23 6.98
N ILE A 763 -3.02 6.17 7.60
CA ILE A 763 -2.46 5.59 8.82
C ILE A 763 -2.19 4.10 8.60
N LEU A 764 -1.24 3.56 9.37
CA LEU A 764 -1.16 2.13 9.63
C LEU A 764 -1.95 1.84 10.90
N LEU A 765 -2.90 0.91 10.82
CA LEU A 765 -3.69 0.47 11.96
C LEU A 765 -3.44 -1.02 12.18
N GLN A 766 -2.82 -1.36 13.31
CA GLN A 766 -2.60 -2.74 13.73
C GLN A 766 -3.54 -3.08 14.89
N ILE A 767 -4.29 -4.17 14.75
CA ILE A 767 -5.20 -4.68 15.77
C ILE A 767 -5.01 -6.18 16.00
N GLY A 768 -5.16 -6.60 17.26
CA GLY A 768 -5.28 -7.99 17.67
C GLY A 768 -6.68 -8.29 18.22
N ASN A 769 -6.86 -9.50 18.76
CA ASN A 769 -8.04 -9.81 19.56
C ASN A 769 -7.83 -9.35 21.00
N ARG A 770 -8.87 -8.76 21.59
CA ARG A 770 -8.80 -8.22 22.95
C ARG A 770 -8.51 -9.33 23.95
N THR A 771 -7.46 -9.14 24.75
CA THR A 771 -7.19 -9.91 25.97
C THR A 771 -7.79 -9.18 27.19
N GLU A 772 -7.95 -9.84 28.34
CA GLU A 772 -8.62 -9.25 29.52
C GLU A 772 -7.83 -8.10 30.18
N THR A 773 -6.58 -7.86 29.77
CA THR A 773 -5.70 -6.82 30.30
C THR A 773 -5.95 -5.46 29.63
N THR A 774 -5.84 -4.38 30.41
CA THR A 774 -5.93 -3.00 29.92
C THR A 774 -4.66 -2.65 29.15
N GLU A 775 -4.72 -2.68 27.82
CA GLU A 775 -3.55 -2.48 26.97
C GLU A 775 -3.34 -1.02 26.57
N LYS A 776 -2.08 -0.61 26.60
CA LYS A 776 -1.64 0.66 26.03
C LYS A 776 -1.42 0.47 24.53
N ILE A 777 -1.88 1.43 23.74
CA ILE A 777 -1.68 1.48 22.29
C ILE A 777 -0.38 2.24 22.01
N ASP A 778 0.47 1.70 21.14
CA ASP A 778 1.61 2.44 20.60
C ASP A 778 1.15 3.40 19.51
N VAL A 779 1.44 4.69 19.70
CA VAL A 779 1.06 5.76 18.77
C VAL A 779 2.31 6.41 18.22
N ILE A 780 2.45 6.38 16.90
CA ILE A 780 3.55 7.02 16.17
C ILE A 780 3.00 8.15 15.31
N THR A 781 3.57 9.35 15.43
CA THR A 781 3.18 10.56 14.68
C THR A 781 4.41 11.29 14.15
N ASP A 782 4.21 12.29 13.28
CA ASP A 782 5.27 13.14 12.73
C ASP A 782 6.40 12.32 12.09
N VAL A 783 6.00 11.30 11.32
CA VAL A 783 6.93 10.36 10.67
C VAL A 783 7.72 11.07 9.58
N VAL A 784 9.04 11.18 9.80
CA VAL A 784 10.00 11.55 8.75
C VAL A 784 10.49 10.30 8.04
N SER A 785 10.84 9.26 8.81
CA SER A 785 11.26 7.96 8.30
C SER A 785 10.94 6.85 9.31
N LEU A 786 10.20 5.82 8.88
CA LEU A 786 9.95 4.64 9.70
C LEU A 786 11.19 3.77 9.83
N ALA A 787 11.96 3.64 8.74
CA ALA A 787 13.18 2.84 8.71
C ALA A 787 14.24 3.39 9.67
N GLU A 788 14.38 4.71 9.73
CA GLU A 788 15.36 5.40 10.60
C GLU A 788 14.83 5.68 12.01
N LYS A 789 13.63 5.19 12.35
CA LYS A 789 12.93 5.49 13.61
C LYS A 789 12.85 7.00 13.93
N ASN A 790 12.75 7.83 12.89
CA ASN A 790 12.66 9.28 13.04
C ASN A 790 11.18 9.70 13.05
N TYR A 791 10.59 9.61 14.24
CA TYR A 791 9.18 9.91 14.50
C TYR A 791 8.95 10.24 15.98
N GLN A 792 7.78 10.77 16.29
CA GLN A 792 7.30 10.88 17.67
C GLN A 792 6.63 9.57 18.09
N HIS A 793 6.91 9.08 19.30
CA HIS A 793 6.31 7.87 19.86
C HIS A 793 5.74 8.15 21.24
N LYS A 794 4.54 7.62 21.51
CA LYS A 794 3.90 7.64 22.81
C LYS A 794 2.97 6.46 22.99
N GLN A 795 2.50 6.26 24.21
CA GLN A 795 1.54 5.23 24.55
C GLN A 795 0.25 5.83 25.11
N ILE A 796 -0.90 5.38 24.62
CA ILE A 796 -2.23 5.86 25.05
C ILE A 796 -3.07 4.68 25.54
N ASN A 797 -3.80 4.85 26.65
CA ASN A 797 -4.78 3.85 27.08
C ASN A 797 -5.98 3.83 26.12
N GLN A 798 -6.24 2.67 25.50
CA GLN A 798 -7.35 2.49 24.56
C GLN A 798 -8.72 2.87 25.12
N ASP A 799 -8.99 2.55 26.39
CA ASP A 799 -10.31 2.72 27.00
C ASP A 799 -10.71 4.20 27.08
N VAL A 800 -9.74 5.13 27.04
CA VAL A 800 -10.01 6.58 26.95
C VAL A 800 -10.87 6.90 25.72
N PHE A 801 -10.68 6.18 24.61
CA PHE A 801 -11.44 6.42 23.38
C PHE A 801 -12.91 5.96 23.49
N LEU A 802 -13.26 5.03 24.38
CA LEU A 802 -14.65 4.64 24.63
C LEU A 802 -15.46 5.78 25.26
N GLU A 803 -14.79 6.72 25.93
CA GLU A 803 -15.43 7.89 26.52
C GLU A 803 -15.60 9.05 25.53
N ASN A 804 -14.92 9.01 24.39
CA ASN A 804 -14.99 10.09 23.40
C ASN A 804 -16.32 10.12 22.66
N THR A 805 -16.76 11.32 22.28
CA THR A 805 -17.94 11.49 21.41
C THR A 805 -17.72 10.78 20.09
N SER A 806 -18.63 9.90 19.67
CA SER A 806 -18.48 9.08 18.47
C SER A 806 -17.19 8.25 18.44
N TYR A 807 -16.62 7.95 19.62
CA TYR A 807 -15.46 7.08 19.82
C TYR A 807 -14.20 7.50 19.06
N THR A 808 -13.92 8.79 18.91
CA THR A 808 -12.78 9.28 18.12
C THR A 808 -11.43 8.89 18.73
N PHE A 809 -10.45 8.60 17.87
CA PHE A 809 -9.08 8.26 18.24
C PHE A 809 -8.26 9.56 18.24
N ASN A 810 -8.19 10.22 19.39
CA ASN A 810 -7.52 11.51 19.54
C ASN A 810 -6.01 11.31 19.76
N ILE A 811 -5.34 10.79 18.74
CA ILE A 811 -3.95 10.33 18.83
C ILE A 811 -2.94 11.46 18.98
N MET A 812 -3.29 12.74 18.74
CA MET A 812 -2.34 13.86 18.89
C MET A 812 -2.21 14.38 20.33
N LEU A 813 -3.19 14.15 21.20
CA LEU A 813 -3.16 14.61 22.60
C LEU A 813 -2.08 13.87 23.41
N ASN A 814 -1.21 14.58 24.12
CA ASN A 814 -0.40 14.01 25.20
C ASN A 814 -1.20 13.95 26.52
N ASP A 815 -0.66 13.31 27.56
CA ASP A 815 -1.36 13.12 28.85
C ASP A 815 -1.83 14.46 29.47
N ILE A 816 -0.99 15.51 29.41
CA ILE A 816 -1.31 16.82 29.95
C ILE A 816 -2.43 17.49 29.15
N GLU A 817 -2.38 17.39 27.83
CA GLU A 817 -3.41 17.93 26.94
C GLU A 817 -4.74 17.17 27.08
N LEU A 818 -4.68 15.86 27.31
CA LEU A 818 -5.85 15.04 27.58
C LEU A 818 -6.52 15.44 28.90
N GLU A 819 -5.74 15.61 29.98
CA GLU A 819 -6.24 16.11 31.26
C GLU A 819 -6.89 17.50 31.11
N LEU A 820 -6.24 18.39 30.36
CA LEU A 820 -6.76 19.72 30.06
C LEU A 820 -8.07 19.65 29.26
N SER A 821 -8.14 18.77 28.25
CA SER A 821 -9.37 18.53 27.48
C SER A 821 -10.51 18.05 28.38
N GLN A 822 -10.24 17.08 29.25
CA GLN A 822 -11.21 16.58 30.23
C GLN A 822 -11.66 17.67 31.20
N LYS A 823 -10.73 18.52 31.69
CA LYS A 823 -11.04 19.67 32.54
C LYS A 823 -11.94 20.68 31.84
N ILE A 824 -11.66 20.99 30.56
CA ILE A 824 -12.49 21.89 29.75
C ILE A 824 -13.90 21.31 29.59
N LYS A 825 -14.06 19.99 29.42
CA LYS A 825 -15.35 19.31 29.30
C LYS A 825 -16.11 19.16 30.63
N LYS A 826 -15.41 18.91 31.74
CA LYS A 826 -16.02 18.57 33.04
C LYS A 826 -16.91 19.68 33.59
N ASN A 827 -18.15 19.35 33.95
CA ASN A 827 -19.18 20.26 34.47
C ASN A 827 -19.59 21.39 33.50
N LYS A 828 -19.49 21.18 32.18
CA LYS A 828 -19.96 22.10 31.14
C LYS A 828 -21.14 21.52 30.39
N GLN A 829 -21.94 22.37 29.77
CA GLN A 829 -23.09 21.97 28.96
C GLN A 829 -22.70 21.92 27.48
N GLU A 830 -23.26 20.96 26.74
CA GLU A 830 -23.05 20.85 25.30
C GLU A 830 -23.72 22.02 24.55
N LEU A 831 -23.02 22.61 23.56
CA LEU A 831 -23.55 23.71 22.74
C LEU A 831 -24.95 23.42 22.18
N GLY A 832 -25.20 22.19 21.76
CA GLY A 832 -26.50 21.76 21.22
C GLY A 832 -27.68 21.95 22.18
N LEU A 833 -27.44 22.01 23.51
CA LEU A 833 -28.50 22.27 24.49
C LEU A 833 -29.05 23.71 24.43
N PHE A 834 -28.24 24.66 23.95
CA PHE A 834 -28.61 26.07 23.82
C PHE A 834 -29.24 26.40 22.46
N CYS A 835 -29.06 25.51 21.47
CA CYS A 835 -29.50 25.72 20.10
C CYS A 835 -30.90 25.16 19.86
N ILE A 836 -31.69 25.85 19.02
CA ILE A 836 -32.85 25.24 18.35
C ILE A 836 -32.32 24.24 17.32
N ASP A 837 -31.35 24.69 16.52
CA ASP A 837 -30.71 23.88 15.50
C ASP A 837 -29.30 24.40 15.19
N ILE A 838 -28.42 23.46 14.88
CA ILE A 838 -27.19 23.68 14.12
C ILE A 838 -27.41 23.04 12.76
N ILE A 839 -27.41 23.84 11.69
CA ILE A 839 -27.89 23.40 10.39
C ILE A 839 -27.01 23.87 9.24
N GLU A 840 -26.65 22.95 8.36
CA GLU A 840 -25.92 23.26 7.12
C GLU A 840 -26.73 24.22 6.24
N GLY A 841 -26.08 25.10 5.50
CA GLY A 841 -26.73 25.93 4.48
C GLY A 841 -27.37 25.15 3.31
N ILE A 842 -28.06 25.85 2.42
CA ILE A 842 -28.80 25.24 1.30
C ILE A 842 -27.88 24.61 0.24
N VAL A 843 -28.41 23.64 -0.49
CA VAL A 843 -27.81 23.12 -1.73
C VAL A 843 -28.71 23.55 -2.88
N ALA A 844 -28.19 24.34 -3.82
CA ALA A 844 -28.91 24.88 -4.96
C ALA A 844 -28.21 24.53 -6.28
N HIS A 845 -28.98 24.46 -7.37
CA HIS A 845 -28.43 24.28 -8.71
C HIS A 845 -27.69 25.53 -9.20
N LYS A 846 -26.70 25.34 -10.07
CA LYS A 846 -25.84 26.44 -10.55
C LYS A 846 -26.63 27.56 -11.24
N HIS A 847 -27.72 27.24 -11.94
CA HIS A 847 -28.54 28.25 -12.62
C HIS A 847 -29.33 29.16 -11.67
N LEU A 848 -29.46 28.79 -10.38
CA LEU A 848 -30.09 29.64 -9.37
C LEU A 848 -29.10 30.59 -8.69
N ILE A 849 -27.79 30.40 -8.91
CA ILE A 849 -26.72 31.19 -8.27
C ILE A 849 -26.19 32.20 -9.29
N LEU A 850 -26.24 33.48 -8.92
CA LEU A 850 -25.84 34.61 -9.75
C LEU A 850 -24.61 35.29 -9.17
N GLU A 851 -23.71 35.76 -10.04
CA GLU A 851 -22.53 36.55 -9.63
C GLU A 851 -22.87 38.05 -9.47
N ASN A 852 -23.94 38.51 -10.13
CA ASN A 852 -24.43 39.88 -10.04
C ASN A 852 -25.81 39.91 -9.38
N LYS A 853 -26.06 40.96 -8.60
CA LYS A 853 -27.35 41.14 -7.91
C LYS A 853 -28.41 41.64 -8.89
N GLU A 854 -29.52 40.92 -8.98
CA GLU A 854 -30.74 41.26 -9.74
C GLU A 854 -31.94 41.55 -8.81
N ASP A 855 -33.00 42.17 -9.33
CA ASP A 855 -34.14 42.70 -8.56
C ASP A 855 -34.99 41.64 -7.81
N ASN A 856 -34.68 40.35 -7.92
CA ASN A 856 -35.40 39.25 -7.23
C ASN A 856 -34.47 38.18 -6.62
N CYS A 857 -33.23 38.54 -6.32
CA CYS A 857 -32.27 37.63 -5.69
C CYS A 857 -31.92 38.04 -4.25
N PHE A 858 -31.54 37.05 -3.45
CA PHE A 858 -31.12 37.24 -2.07
C PHE A 858 -29.62 37.04 -1.94
N ASP A 859 -28.98 37.74 -1.00
CA ASP A 859 -27.56 37.53 -0.70
C ASP A 859 -27.33 36.09 -0.23
N LEU A 860 -26.31 35.44 -0.82
CA LEU A 860 -25.93 34.07 -0.52
C LEU A 860 -24.55 34.04 0.14
N ILE A 861 -24.52 33.83 1.45
CA ILE A 861 -23.28 33.68 2.23
C ILE A 861 -22.65 32.32 1.90
N GLU A 862 -21.41 32.34 1.43
CA GLU A 862 -20.56 31.17 1.32
C GLU A 862 -19.50 31.14 2.43
N GLY A 863 -18.87 29.97 2.67
CA GLY A 863 -17.82 29.83 3.68
C GLY A 863 -16.67 30.84 3.49
N LYS A 864 -16.32 31.20 2.24
CA LYS A 864 -15.27 32.19 1.96
C LYS A 864 -15.60 33.60 2.48
N ASP A 865 -16.89 33.93 2.62
CA ASP A 865 -17.40 35.23 3.03
C ASP A 865 -17.41 35.38 4.56
N VAL A 866 -17.47 34.27 5.29
CA VAL A 866 -17.40 34.25 6.76
C VAL A 866 -15.95 34.47 7.21
N LYS A 867 -15.71 35.47 8.06
CA LYS A 867 -14.42 35.72 8.74
C LYS A 867 -14.63 35.65 10.25
N ARG A 868 -13.56 35.69 11.04
CA ARG A 868 -13.72 35.67 12.50
C ARG A 868 -14.47 36.94 12.91
N PHE A 869 -15.56 36.79 13.64
CA PHE A 869 -16.40 37.87 14.16
C PHE A 869 -17.13 38.71 13.09
N SER A 870 -16.95 38.46 11.79
CA SER A 870 -17.56 39.28 10.74
C SER A 870 -17.95 38.47 9.51
N ILE A 871 -18.93 38.96 8.75
CA ILE A 871 -19.36 38.37 7.47
C ILE A 871 -19.19 39.43 6.39
N ARG A 872 -18.33 39.15 5.41
CA ARG A 872 -18.09 40.04 4.27
C ARG A 872 -19.29 40.12 3.34
N ASP A 873 -19.24 41.09 2.44
CA ASP A 873 -20.19 41.19 1.35
C ASP A 873 -20.20 39.91 0.51
N CYS A 874 -21.40 39.43 0.20
CA CYS A 874 -21.58 38.18 -0.53
C CYS A 874 -21.14 38.37 -1.97
N SER A 875 -20.30 37.46 -2.47
CA SER A 875 -19.89 37.46 -3.88
C SER A 875 -20.96 36.88 -4.81
N ASN A 876 -21.93 36.16 -4.25
CA ASN A 876 -22.95 35.44 -4.98
C ASN A 876 -24.34 35.74 -4.39
N PHE A 877 -25.34 35.61 -5.25
CA PHE A 877 -26.75 35.82 -4.94
C PHE A 877 -27.57 34.62 -5.39
N ILE A 878 -28.74 34.41 -4.81
CA ILE A 878 -29.62 33.30 -5.15
C ILE A 878 -31.00 33.76 -5.57
N ILE A 879 -31.48 33.22 -6.70
CA ILE A 879 -32.89 33.28 -7.08
C ILE A 879 -33.66 32.34 -6.16
N TRP A 880 -34.51 32.90 -5.30
CA TRP A 880 -35.21 32.10 -4.29
C TRP A 880 -36.44 31.41 -4.87
N ASN A 881 -36.24 30.20 -5.38
CA ASN A 881 -37.31 29.28 -5.77
C ASN A 881 -37.21 27.96 -4.96
N PRO A 882 -37.88 27.84 -3.81
CA PRO A 882 -37.79 26.66 -2.94
C PRO A 882 -38.12 25.33 -3.62
N ALA A 883 -38.97 25.33 -4.65
CA ALA A 883 -39.34 24.12 -5.37
C ALA A 883 -38.19 23.54 -6.22
N GLU A 884 -37.25 24.39 -6.65
CA GLU A 884 -36.07 23.98 -7.43
C GLU A 884 -34.80 23.84 -6.58
N ILE A 885 -34.79 24.31 -5.33
CA ILE A 885 -33.62 24.18 -4.46
C ILE A 885 -33.51 22.72 -3.98
N HIS A 886 -32.45 22.05 -4.42
CA HIS A 886 -32.17 20.64 -4.11
C HIS A 886 -32.26 20.30 -2.61
N ARG A 887 -31.79 21.19 -1.72
CA ARG A 887 -31.99 21.04 -0.28
C ARG A 887 -32.30 22.39 0.37
N THR A 888 -33.59 22.68 0.54
CA THR A 888 -34.09 23.84 1.30
C THR A 888 -33.84 23.69 2.81
N ARG A 889 -34.15 24.72 3.60
CA ARG A 889 -34.08 24.70 5.07
C ARG A 889 -35.33 25.35 5.66
N PRO A 890 -35.68 25.03 6.92
CA PRO A 890 -36.86 25.58 7.58
C PRO A 890 -36.90 27.11 7.52
N ASP A 891 -38.09 27.66 7.31
CA ASP A 891 -38.26 29.10 7.10
C ASP A 891 -37.85 29.95 8.31
N TYR A 892 -37.95 29.40 9.53
CA TYR A 892 -37.53 30.11 10.75
C TYR A 892 -36.05 30.54 10.67
N LEU A 893 -35.19 29.76 10.00
CA LEU A 893 -33.76 30.05 9.86
C LEU A 893 -33.51 31.38 9.13
N TRP A 894 -34.37 31.70 8.17
CA TRP A 894 -34.24 32.90 7.35
C TRP A 894 -34.96 34.10 7.96
N ASN A 895 -35.96 33.85 8.80
CA ASN A 895 -36.74 34.90 9.44
C ASN A 895 -36.13 35.39 10.76
N GLU A 896 -35.24 34.59 11.36
CA GLU A 896 -34.55 34.91 12.60
C GLU A 896 -33.74 36.22 12.48
N PRO A 897 -33.89 37.18 13.42
CA PRO A 897 -33.21 38.47 13.37
C PRO A 897 -31.69 38.39 13.55
N LYS A 898 -31.20 37.37 14.28
CA LYS A 898 -29.78 37.10 14.48
C LYS A 898 -29.52 35.61 14.31
N LYS A 899 -28.47 35.25 13.58
CA LYS A 899 -27.97 33.86 13.56
C LYS A 899 -26.45 33.85 13.44
N ILE A 900 -25.81 32.88 14.08
CA ILE A 900 -24.36 32.70 13.91
C ILE A 900 -24.14 31.88 12.64
N VAL A 901 -23.26 32.35 11.76
CA VAL A 901 -22.88 31.63 10.54
C VAL A 901 -21.40 31.28 10.64
N MET A 902 -21.09 30.00 10.41
CA MET A 902 -19.74 29.46 10.51
C MET A 902 -19.28 28.88 9.18
N GLN A 903 -17.99 28.94 8.92
CA GLN A 903 -17.40 28.13 7.85
C GLN A 903 -17.62 26.65 8.17
N ARG A 904 -18.04 25.87 7.18
CA ARG A 904 -18.07 24.41 7.30
C ARG A 904 -16.75 23.79 6.86
N ILE A 905 -16.13 24.37 5.85
CA ILE A 905 -14.84 23.93 5.31
C ILE A 905 -13.86 25.06 5.61
N SER A 906 -12.99 24.84 6.58
CA SER A 906 -11.93 25.77 7.01
C SER A 906 -10.59 25.06 7.03
N GLY A 907 -9.49 25.73 7.37
CA GLY A 907 -8.17 25.10 7.45
C GLY A 907 -7.30 25.69 8.55
N GLY A 908 -6.18 25.01 8.86
CA GLY A 908 -5.21 25.41 9.88
C GLY A 908 -5.59 25.01 11.31
N THR A 909 -4.74 25.40 12.27
CA THR A 909 -4.83 25.05 13.70
C THR A 909 -6.02 25.68 14.44
N MET A 910 -6.72 26.62 13.80
CA MET A 910 -7.91 27.28 14.35
C MET A 910 -9.11 27.14 13.40
N PRO A 911 -9.72 25.95 13.31
CA PRO A 911 -10.73 25.67 12.30
C PRO A 911 -12.06 26.41 12.52
N LEU A 912 -12.43 26.74 13.76
CA LEU A 912 -13.69 27.40 14.05
C LEU A 912 -13.61 28.88 13.68
N VAL A 913 -14.38 29.25 12.66
CA VAL A 913 -14.52 30.62 12.15
C VAL A 913 -16.00 30.94 12.06
N ALA A 914 -16.44 31.89 12.89
CA ALA A 914 -17.85 32.28 13.04
C ALA A 914 -18.02 33.79 12.85
N GLY A 915 -19.11 34.20 12.22
CA GLY A 915 -19.57 35.59 12.18
C GLY A 915 -21.06 35.67 12.50
N LEU A 916 -21.54 36.85 12.87
CA LEU A 916 -22.94 37.08 13.20
C LEU A 916 -23.69 37.63 11.98
N ASP A 917 -24.78 36.99 11.58
CA ASP A 917 -25.68 37.50 10.55
C ASP A 917 -26.89 38.19 11.18
N VAL A 918 -27.00 39.50 10.93
CA VAL A 918 -28.12 40.36 11.32
C VAL A 918 -28.99 40.79 10.14
N ALA A 919 -28.60 40.42 8.91
CA ALA A 919 -29.23 40.86 7.67
C ALA A 919 -30.18 39.81 7.05
N LYS A 920 -30.47 38.72 7.77
CA LYS A 920 -31.38 37.64 7.33
C LYS A 920 -30.98 36.99 5.99
N ARG A 921 -29.68 36.93 5.71
CA ARG A 921 -29.13 36.41 4.45
C ARG A 921 -29.31 34.90 4.32
N LYS A 922 -29.29 34.40 3.09
CA LYS A 922 -29.29 32.94 2.82
C LYS A 922 -27.86 32.43 2.93
N ALA A 923 -27.69 31.16 3.31
CA ALA A 923 -26.37 30.58 3.54
C ALA A 923 -26.21 29.29 2.73
N PHE A 924 -25.09 29.11 2.04
CA PHE A 924 -24.80 27.97 1.18
C PHE A 924 -24.22 26.77 1.95
N ALA A 925 -24.22 25.59 1.35
CA ALA A 925 -23.74 24.33 1.95
C ALA A 925 -22.30 24.35 2.48
N SER A 926 -21.49 25.32 2.08
CA SER A 926 -20.15 25.61 2.62
C SER A 926 -20.17 26.25 4.02
N THR A 927 -21.35 26.44 4.63
CA THR A 927 -21.55 27.05 5.95
C THR A 927 -22.41 26.18 6.87
N ASN A 928 -22.25 26.40 8.19
CA ASN A 928 -23.18 25.94 9.22
C ASN A 928 -23.82 27.17 9.88
N SER A 929 -25.14 27.18 10.04
CA SER A 929 -25.89 28.21 10.76
C SER A 929 -26.33 27.70 12.14
N ILE A 930 -26.22 28.54 13.16
CA ILE A 930 -26.62 28.24 14.53
C ILE A 930 -27.71 29.23 14.95
N VAL A 931 -28.84 28.69 15.40
CA VAL A 931 -29.97 29.45 15.94
C VAL A 931 -30.17 29.07 17.40
N LEU A 932 -30.24 30.07 18.29
CA LEU A 932 -30.37 29.86 19.74
C LEU A 932 -31.83 29.76 20.16
N LYS A 933 -32.09 29.02 21.24
CA LYS A 933 -33.42 28.97 21.86
C LYS A 933 -33.79 30.34 22.42
N ASN A 934 -35.09 30.58 22.61
CA ASN A 934 -35.62 31.87 23.04
C ASN A 934 -34.93 32.42 24.30
N ASP A 935 -34.67 31.56 25.28
CA ASP A 935 -34.05 31.93 26.56
C ASP A 935 -32.56 32.33 26.43
N TYR A 936 -31.93 32.09 25.27
CA TYR A 936 -30.51 32.35 25.05
C TYR A 936 -30.25 33.36 23.92
N LYS A 937 -31.27 34.09 23.44
CA LYS A 937 -31.10 35.04 22.34
C LYS A 937 -30.17 36.21 22.65
N GLU A 938 -29.95 36.55 23.92
CA GLU A 938 -29.00 37.59 24.31
C GLU A 938 -27.52 37.13 24.23
N PHE A 939 -27.27 35.83 24.04
CA PHE A 939 -25.92 35.24 24.01
C PHE A 939 -25.34 35.08 22.60
N TYR A 940 -25.95 35.68 21.56
CA TYR A 940 -25.46 35.54 20.18
C TYR A 940 -24.02 36.04 20.01
N GLU A 941 -23.73 37.24 20.51
CA GLU A 941 -22.39 37.85 20.52
C GLU A 941 -21.42 37.01 21.36
N TYR A 942 -21.83 36.62 22.57
CA TYR A 942 -21.07 35.78 23.47
C TYR A 942 -20.64 34.44 22.85
N PHE A 943 -21.57 33.69 22.25
CA PHE A 943 -21.26 32.43 21.59
C PHE A 943 -20.43 32.62 20.33
N THR A 944 -20.64 33.71 19.58
CA THR A 944 -19.76 34.07 18.45
C THR A 944 -18.33 34.29 18.94
N CYS A 945 -18.16 34.93 20.10
CA CYS A 945 -16.86 35.10 20.74
C CYS A 945 -16.23 33.79 21.19
N LEU A 946 -16.99 32.91 21.86
CA LEU A 946 -16.48 31.60 22.29
C LEU A 946 -16.04 30.75 21.09
N LEU A 947 -16.86 30.67 20.03
CA LEU A 947 -16.57 29.87 18.84
C LEU A 947 -15.33 30.36 18.07
N ASN A 948 -15.00 31.64 18.17
CA ASN A 948 -13.76 32.19 17.59
C ASN A 948 -12.56 32.18 18.53
N SER A 949 -12.73 31.84 19.82
CA SER A 949 -11.66 31.86 20.82
C SER A 949 -10.58 30.82 20.56
N LYS A 950 -9.33 31.10 20.99
CA LYS A 950 -8.22 30.14 20.99
C LYS A 950 -8.56 28.89 21.78
N LEU A 951 -9.30 29.01 22.89
CA LEU A 951 -9.69 27.88 23.73
C LEU A 951 -10.55 26.85 22.98
N LEU A 952 -11.70 27.27 22.42
CA LEU A 952 -12.59 26.33 21.73
C LEU A 952 -12.00 25.86 20.40
N ASN A 953 -11.18 26.68 19.74
CA ASN A 953 -10.42 26.25 18.59
C ASN A 953 -9.41 25.17 18.94
N TRP A 954 -8.62 25.34 20.01
CA TRP A 954 -7.70 24.32 20.51
C TRP A 954 -8.45 23.04 20.92
N TYR A 955 -9.57 23.18 21.64
CA TYR A 955 -10.38 22.02 22.03
C TYR A 955 -10.91 21.28 20.80
N TYR A 956 -11.48 21.98 19.82
CA TYR A 956 -11.99 21.36 18.60
C TYR A 956 -10.88 20.73 17.77
N ALA A 957 -9.76 21.44 17.61
CA ALA A 957 -8.63 20.98 16.82
C ALA A 957 -8.08 19.65 17.37
N ASN A 958 -7.84 19.59 18.68
CA ASN A 958 -7.25 18.41 19.28
C ASN A 958 -8.23 17.25 19.49
N ASN A 959 -9.51 17.52 19.76
CA ASN A 959 -10.49 16.45 20.04
C ASN A 959 -11.26 15.95 18.82
N PHE A 960 -11.34 16.75 17.73
CA PHE A 960 -12.20 16.43 16.59
C PHE A 960 -11.51 16.53 15.23
N SER A 961 -10.46 17.35 15.09
CA SER A 961 -9.69 17.42 13.83
C SER A 961 -8.32 16.75 13.89
N ASN A 962 -7.90 16.25 15.06
CA ASN A 962 -6.58 15.67 15.31
C ASN A 962 -5.44 16.61 14.90
N ASN A 963 -5.58 17.90 15.22
CA ASN A 963 -4.65 18.98 14.88
C ASN A 963 -4.24 19.05 13.40
N SER A 964 -5.13 18.63 12.49
CA SER A 964 -4.91 18.70 11.05
C SER A 964 -4.65 20.12 10.57
N ASN A 965 -3.49 20.35 9.94
CA ASN A 965 -3.16 21.63 9.29
C ASN A 965 -3.87 21.82 7.92
N LEU A 966 -4.44 20.75 7.37
CA LEU A 966 -5.23 20.76 6.14
C LEU A 966 -6.64 21.32 6.34
N THR A 967 -7.43 21.23 5.27
CA THR A 967 -8.85 21.50 5.28
C THR A 967 -9.61 20.60 6.27
N VAL A 968 -10.26 21.23 7.25
CA VAL A 968 -11.14 20.60 8.24
C VAL A 968 -12.59 20.79 7.83
N ASN A 969 -13.36 19.69 7.81
CA ASN A 969 -14.81 19.74 7.64
C ASN A 969 -15.47 19.74 9.04
N ILE A 970 -16.12 20.84 9.37
CA ILE A 970 -16.75 21.05 10.67
C ILE A 970 -18.10 20.34 10.70
N SER A 971 -18.18 19.27 11.50
CA SER A 971 -19.37 18.44 11.64
C SER A 971 -20.36 19.05 12.62
N LYS A 972 -21.65 19.05 12.25
CA LYS A 972 -22.77 19.36 13.16
C LYS A 972 -22.63 18.60 14.48
N THR A 973 -22.38 17.29 14.39
CA THR A 973 -22.28 16.39 15.55
C THR A 973 -21.23 16.85 16.55
N PHE A 974 -20.06 17.28 16.07
CA PHE A 974 -18.99 17.72 16.96
C PHE A 974 -19.23 19.14 17.50
N LEU A 975 -19.79 20.03 16.68
CA LEU A 975 -20.22 21.35 17.13
C LEU A 975 -21.23 21.26 18.28
N GLU A 976 -22.24 20.39 18.16
CA GLU A 976 -23.24 20.20 19.21
C GLU A 976 -22.60 19.80 20.55
N THR A 977 -21.50 19.06 20.53
CA THR A 977 -20.80 18.59 21.74
C THR A 977 -19.73 19.53 22.29
N LEU A 978 -19.57 20.73 21.71
CA LEU A 978 -18.63 21.71 22.25
C LEU A 978 -19.00 22.05 23.71
N PRO A 979 -18.04 22.01 24.65
CA PRO A 979 -18.31 22.34 26.05
C PRO A 979 -18.45 23.84 26.20
N ILE A 980 -19.63 24.29 26.62
CA ILE A 980 -19.95 25.70 26.85
C ILE A 980 -20.14 25.94 28.34
N LYS A 981 -19.52 27.01 28.83
CA LYS A 981 -19.77 27.57 30.15
C LYS A 981 -20.37 28.95 29.99
N ILE A 982 -21.55 29.18 30.56
CA ILE A 982 -22.16 30.52 30.62
C ILE A 982 -21.42 31.35 31.69
N ALA A 983 -21.03 32.57 31.32
CA ALA A 983 -20.39 33.51 32.23
C ALA A 983 -21.42 34.23 33.11
N ASP A 984 -20.97 34.91 34.16
CA ASP A 984 -21.84 35.85 34.89
C ASP A 984 -22.16 37.09 34.04
N ASP A 985 -23.17 37.85 34.47
CA ASP A 985 -23.69 39.01 33.75
C ASP A 985 -22.59 40.06 33.46
N SER A 986 -21.66 40.27 34.38
CA SER A 986 -20.57 41.24 34.21
C SER A 986 -19.61 40.85 33.09
N MET A 987 -19.22 39.57 33.04
CA MET A 987 -18.35 39.05 31.99
C MET A 987 -19.08 38.95 30.66
N LEU A 988 -20.39 38.67 30.68
CA LEU A 988 -21.23 38.64 29.49
C LEU A 988 -21.27 40.01 28.79
N GLU A 989 -21.55 41.08 29.54
CA GLU A 989 -21.55 42.46 29.01
C GLU A 989 -20.20 42.83 28.39
N LEU A 990 -19.10 42.55 29.10
CA LEU A 990 -17.75 42.86 28.62
C LEU A 990 -17.41 42.12 27.32
N ILE A 991 -17.77 40.83 27.21
CA ILE A 991 -17.53 40.04 25.99
C ILE A 991 -18.39 40.54 24.83
N ASN A 992 -19.65 40.91 25.08
CA ASN A 992 -20.52 41.49 24.07
C ASN A 992 -19.98 42.83 23.55
N GLU A 993 -19.42 43.68 24.42
CA GLU A 993 -18.73 44.89 23.97
C GLU A 993 -17.49 44.60 23.12
N LEU A 994 -16.69 43.60 23.53
CA LEU A 994 -15.51 43.19 22.78
C LEU A 994 -15.89 42.64 21.41
N HIS A 995 -16.99 41.88 21.30
CA HIS A 995 -17.52 41.40 20.02
C HIS A 995 -17.68 42.55 19.02
N ASN A 996 -18.46 43.58 19.39
CA ASN A 996 -18.77 44.71 18.53
C ASN A 996 -17.48 45.45 18.11
N LYS A 997 -16.56 45.68 19.06
CA LYS A 997 -15.27 46.32 18.78
C LYS A 997 -14.42 45.48 17.80
N MET A 998 -14.45 44.15 17.90
CA MET A 998 -13.67 43.27 17.02
C MET A 998 -14.28 43.15 15.62
N GLU A 999 -15.61 43.14 15.51
CA GLU A 999 -16.32 43.16 14.24
C GLU A 999 -15.92 44.41 13.42
N ASP A 1000 -15.96 45.59 14.05
CA ASP A 1000 -15.65 46.88 13.40
C ASP A 1000 -14.16 47.04 13.02
N THR A 1001 -13.26 46.39 13.77
CA THR A 1001 -11.80 46.61 13.65
C THR A 1001 -11.07 45.46 12.98
N TYR A 1002 -11.78 44.51 12.37
CA TYR A 1002 -11.21 43.28 11.81
C TYR A 1002 -9.97 43.53 10.93
N GLY A 1003 -8.87 42.83 11.23
CA GLY A 1003 -7.61 42.94 10.48
C GLY A 1003 -6.73 44.16 10.84
N THR A 1004 -7.12 44.97 11.82
CA THR A 1004 -6.31 46.10 12.32
C THR A 1004 -5.51 45.73 13.59
N PRO A 1005 -4.50 46.52 14.00
CA PRO A 1005 -3.82 46.33 15.29
C PRO A 1005 -4.77 46.35 16.50
N SER A 1006 -5.86 47.13 16.43
CA SER A 1006 -6.87 47.19 17.50
C SER A 1006 -7.58 45.86 17.69
N PHE A 1007 -7.88 45.16 16.58
CA PHE A 1007 -8.45 43.81 16.62
C PHE A 1007 -7.54 42.84 17.36
N HIS A 1008 -6.24 42.83 17.06
CA HIS A 1008 -5.30 41.92 17.73
C HIS A 1008 -5.24 42.16 19.25
N ASN A 1009 -5.28 43.41 19.69
CA ASN A 1009 -5.32 43.76 21.11
C ASN A 1009 -6.63 43.30 21.79
N ASN A 1010 -7.78 43.56 21.17
CA ASN A 1010 -9.07 43.13 21.71
C ASN A 1010 -9.23 41.61 21.70
N TYR A 1011 -8.67 40.94 20.68
CA TYR A 1011 -8.67 39.49 20.60
C TYR A 1011 -7.79 38.85 21.69
N ALA A 1012 -6.64 39.44 22.02
CA ALA A 1012 -5.82 38.99 23.16
C ALA A 1012 -6.57 39.14 24.49
N LYS A 1013 -7.29 40.26 24.69
CA LYS A 1013 -8.15 40.49 25.86
C LYS A 1013 -9.28 39.46 25.94
N LEU A 1014 -9.99 39.22 24.83
CA LEU A 1014 -11.04 38.21 24.76
C LEU A 1014 -10.51 36.83 25.20
N ASN A 1015 -9.39 36.38 24.64
CA ASN A 1015 -8.85 35.07 24.98
C ASN A 1015 -8.47 34.96 26.46
N THR A 1016 -7.90 36.02 27.03
CA THR A 1016 -7.59 36.08 28.47
C THR A 1016 -8.86 35.89 29.33
N LEU A 1017 -9.96 36.58 28.98
CA LEU A 1017 -11.25 36.43 29.66
C LEU A 1017 -11.83 35.02 29.49
N VAL A 1018 -11.78 34.46 28.28
CA VAL A 1018 -12.26 33.09 28.02
C VAL A 1018 -11.49 32.06 28.85
N PHE A 1019 -10.16 32.17 28.95
CA PHE A 1019 -9.38 31.26 29.80
C PHE A 1019 -9.78 31.36 31.29
N LYS A 1020 -10.08 32.57 31.78
CA LYS A 1020 -10.55 32.79 33.14
C LYS A 1020 -11.94 32.21 33.37
N ILE A 1021 -12.88 32.37 32.43
CA ILE A 1021 -14.20 31.74 32.48
C ILE A 1021 -14.07 30.23 32.67
N TYR A 1022 -13.15 29.59 31.95
CA TYR A 1022 -12.94 28.14 32.04
C TYR A 1022 -12.06 27.69 33.22
N GLY A 1023 -11.57 28.62 34.04
CA GLY A 1023 -10.79 28.33 35.24
C GLY A 1023 -9.42 27.71 34.93
N LEU A 1024 -8.77 28.18 33.87
CA LEU A 1024 -7.45 27.72 33.47
C LEU A 1024 -6.35 28.44 34.25
N THR A 1025 -5.29 27.71 34.55
CA THR A 1025 -4.05 28.22 35.14
C THR A 1025 -3.16 28.80 34.05
N HIS A 1026 -2.16 29.61 34.43
CA HIS A 1026 -1.20 30.16 33.47
C HIS A 1026 -0.46 29.08 32.67
N GLN A 1027 -0.11 27.96 33.31
CA GLN A 1027 0.55 26.82 32.65
C GLN A 1027 -0.37 26.16 31.61
N GLU A 1028 -1.63 25.93 31.95
CA GLU A 1028 -2.61 25.37 30.99
C GLU A 1028 -2.88 26.33 29.83
N VAL A 1029 -2.92 27.64 30.09
CA VAL A 1029 -3.04 28.66 29.04
C VAL A 1029 -1.85 28.59 28.08
N LYS A 1030 -0.64 28.40 28.59
CA LYS A 1030 0.56 28.26 27.75
C LYS A 1030 0.57 27.01 26.87
N ILE A 1031 -0.18 25.97 27.24
CA ILE A 1031 -0.39 24.78 26.39
C ILE A 1031 -1.29 25.14 25.19
N ILE A 1032 -2.35 25.93 25.44
CA ILE A 1032 -3.31 26.35 24.40
C ILE A 1032 -2.75 27.46 23.52
N ASP A 1033 -2.01 28.38 24.12
CA ASP A 1033 -1.45 29.58 23.49
C ASP A 1033 0.02 29.75 23.92
N PRO A 1034 0.98 29.08 23.26
CA PRO A 1034 2.40 29.18 23.59
C PRO A 1034 2.92 30.62 23.57
N GLU A 1035 2.38 31.44 22.67
CA GLU A 1035 2.68 32.87 22.51
C GLU A 1035 1.93 33.77 23.53
N PHE A 1036 1.32 33.22 24.57
CA PHE A 1036 0.57 34.02 25.54
C PHE A 1036 1.48 35.03 26.27
N ASN A 1037 1.12 36.32 26.22
CA ASN A 1037 2.03 37.41 26.56
C ASN A 1037 2.06 37.81 28.05
N LEU A 1038 1.07 37.40 28.86
CA LEU A 1038 1.06 37.76 30.28
C LEU A 1038 1.97 36.83 31.08
N THR A 1039 2.69 37.40 32.06
CA THR A 1039 3.41 36.59 33.05
C THR A 1039 2.42 35.86 33.98
N LYS A 1040 2.90 34.87 34.72
CA LYS A 1040 2.08 34.12 35.68
C LYS A 1040 1.38 35.06 36.67
N ASP A 1041 2.13 35.96 37.29
CA ASP A 1041 1.60 36.91 38.27
C ASP A 1041 0.60 37.90 37.64
N GLN A 1042 0.86 38.36 36.42
CA GLN A 1042 -0.06 39.24 35.69
C GLN A 1042 -1.36 38.53 35.34
N TYR A 1043 -1.30 37.27 34.94
CA TYR A 1043 -2.48 36.48 34.61
C TYR A 1043 -3.28 36.15 35.88
N GLU A 1044 -2.64 35.70 36.95
CA GLU A 1044 -3.31 35.35 38.20
C GLU A 1044 -4.03 36.56 38.82
N ASN A 1045 -3.39 37.73 38.78
CA ASN A 1045 -3.94 39.00 39.27
C ASN A 1045 -4.72 39.79 38.21
N TYR A 1046 -5.00 39.21 37.04
CA TYR A 1046 -5.72 39.91 35.97
C TYR A 1046 -7.13 40.27 36.46
N GLN A 1047 -7.34 41.53 36.80
CA GLN A 1047 -8.63 42.04 37.24
C GLN A 1047 -9.52 42.29 36.03
N ILE A 1048 -10.75 41.80 36.13
CA ILE A 1048 -11.83 42.06 35.17
C ILE A 1048 -12.34 43.47 35.51
N ASN A 1049 -11.67 44.50 34.99
CA ASN A 1049 -12.14 45.88 35.06
C ASN A 1049 -12.65 46.32 33.68
#